data_AF-A0A954V958-F1
#
_entry.id   AF-A0A954V958-F1
#
_cell.length_a   1.000
_cell.length_b   1.000
_cell.length_c   1.000
_cell.angle_alpha   90.00
_cell.angle_beta   90.00
_cell.angle_gamma   90.00
#
_symmetry.space_group_name_H-M   'P 1'
#
loop_
_entity.id
_entity.type
_entity.pdbx_description
1 polymer ?
#
loop_
_entity_poly.entity_id
_entity_poly.type
_entity_poly.pdbx_seq_one_letter_code
_entity_poly.pdbx_strand_id
1 'polypeptide(L)'
;EEGKTQEVAPASLCCAIASEGGNDGGNDGGNARDGRSTLDAVREILAQRVELPVHLITNDLRLMRDLHLSSIAVGQLVVEAARSLNLPPPVAATEFATATVAEVAAALDELATAEHCSPAAASEATVSGVGEWFSFFEEVLIRRDMPEQRHAELHTDNHCDAHLSSVTLDQPSRESSRMGWQHVCQLQDQAVTNEIIALLNRSQTADGVLIMLPDTPDVRHAALVIEGVTAWRKRVAAAKGVAIPLVVVDDGFGGSGAIRSVACEFPRDRILLVRIARRREGDQAADCGWLGGIIARELMAADHDYHEVYFDDRGIRHVPRLRVAAYEPQASVELSAADVVLVTGGARGIGAECGLSLARGTDAIVVLVGRTASNDDDEVKRNLARFRNAGCNAHYVTADLADEEAVRRLVTDVRRKYGDVTAILHAAGVNRPALCEQLTVDDFVETVKPKVEGLKWLLTEIDGPSLKLLISFGSVIARTGMVGETHYALANTWLAQVTQQWQSGHPLCRCVTMEWSVWSGVGMGERLGTLESLRLQGITPIGTDDGVEMFEKLLQSDRFAAGVVAAGRFGEPRTLLFEKDELPLLRFLEDVKYHVPGVELVADSELTLFNDPYLAEHAYDGTPLLPAVVSFEAMAQVAAALAKEKSPAAIEFVDVLLERPVAVNGAGATTLRVCGVRENGDCFRFAIRDSNSRFHTDDFRARMVYHDETALDELLLRPRLVWSNVARTSTNGDVESPAEATSAAPLYADVLFHRGRFQRVAKYFGLSARKCHARVLAVAKEQWFASFMPHQLLLGDPAVRDAAIHAIQACIPHVTVLPVRIESLVVCPEVEDDHYEVFAVEQWDDGEKLCYDVEVVTSDGRLRERWTGLTLQRVGNVKSPSEMPSVVWGTHIQRRIEERVGALVQVQILNRQSATEMSQRQQLEEAVSFALGRPRQILHRPDGKPEICGSDEQISISHSDDMSMVVVSRGRIGCDVESVVARDPIVWEEMLGQEYSALVASVTRSTGEPIDVVATRIWCVIESVKKCGLLGSLSITFDEPHGDEWVLFHCGKFAIPTVFFASSSSSADGAGIGNVFAIAVDRRAPVTAVTGSSDREGADWSSADVTEIYEKSDEQTV
;
A
#
# COMPACT_ATOMS: atom_id res chain seq x y z
N GLU A 1 -60.92 -23.21 -14.66
CA GLU A 1 -61.43 -22.90 -13.31
C GLU A 1 -60.27 -22.41 -12.46
N GLU A 2 -60.56 -21.38 -11.67
CA GLU A 2 -59.71 -20.49 -10.86
C GLU A 2 -58.72 -21.24 -9.94
N GLY A 3 -57.57 -20.73 -9.47
CA GLY A 3 -56.96 -19.42 -9.43
C GLY A 3 -55.84 -19.40 -8.36
N LYS A 4 -55.07 -18.30 -8.34
CA LYS A 4 -54.17 -17.78 -7.29
C LYS A 4 -52.71 -18.28 -7.18
N THR A 5 -51.84 -17.33 -7.51
CA THR A 5 -50.48 -17.04 -7.04
C THR A 5 -50.44 -16.68 -5.54
N GLN A 6 -49.38 -17.08 -4.82
CA GLN A 6 -48.81 -16.33 -3.68
C GLN A 6 -47.38 -16.76 -3.32
N GLU A 7 -46.66 -15.79 -2.75
CA GLU A 7 -45.21 -15.62 -2.55
C GLU A 7 -44.52 -16.62 -1.61
N VAL A 8 -43.20 -16.77 -1.80
CA VAL A 8 -42.28 -17.53 -0.94
C VAL A 8 -41.43 -16.56 -0.11
N ALA A 9 -41.45 -16.74 1.21
CA ALA A 9 -40.42 -16.27 2.14
C ALA A 9 -39.78 -17.51 2.81
N PRO A 10 -38.45 -17.53 3.07
CA PRO A 10 -37.77 -18.75 3.51
C PRO A 10 -37.79 -18.92 5.04
N ALA A 11 -38.06 -20.14 5.48
CA ALA A 11 -37.99 -20.59 6.87
C ALA A 11 -36.81 -21.54 7.08
N SER A 12 -36.01 -21.23 8.12
CA SER A 12 -35.30 -22.13 9.05
C SER A 12 -34.84 -23.50 8.56
N LEU A 13 -33.52 -23.69 8.43
CA LEU A 13 -32.89 -25.02 8.40
C LEU A 13 -32.52 -25.47 9.82
N CYS A 14 -33.34 -26.38 10.38
CA CYS A 14 -32.94 -27.31 11.43
C CYS A 14 -32.25 -28.51 10.77
N CYS A 15 -30.99 -28.81 11.10
CA CYS A 15 -30.38 -30.10 10.83
C CYS A 15 -30.36 -30.94 12.10
N ALA A 16 -31.26 -31.92 12.16
CA ALA A 16 -31.18 -33.06 13.06
C ALA A 16 -30.32 -34.15 12.41
N ILE A 17 -29.33 -34.70 13.12
CA ILE A 17 -28.72 -36.00 12.79
C ILE A 17 -28.77 -36.87 14.04
N ALA A 18 -29.24 -38.10 13.80
CA ALA A 18 -29.64 -39.10 14.77
C ALA A 18 -28.47 -39.81 15.45
N SER A 19 -28.76 -40.28 16.67
CA SER A 19 -28.00 -41.22 17.48
C SER A 19 -28.07 -42.65 16.92
N GLU A 20 -26.96 -43.38 16.88
CA GLU A 20 -26.93 -44.84 17.13
C GLU A 20 -25.53 -45.34 17.54
N GLY A 21 -25.52 -46.27 18.51
CA GLY A 21 -24.40 -46.65 19.39
C GLY A 21 -23.21 -47.42 18.79
N GLY A 22 -22.14 -47.54 19.58
CA GLY A 22 -21.06 -48.52 19.35
C GLY A 22 -19.76 -48.18 20.09
N ASN A 23 -19.40 -49.01 21.06
CA ASN A 23 -18.37 -48.82 22.08
C ASN A 23 -16.94 -49.18 21.63
N ASP A 24 -15.97 -48.67 22.41
CA ASP A 24 -14.60 -49.15 22.68
C ASP A 24 -13.41 -48.81 21.76
N GLY A 25 -12.38 -48.22 22.39
CA GLY A 25 -10.97 -48.37 22.00
C GLY A 25 -10.15 -47.08 22.00
N GLY A 26 -9.64 -46.68 23.17
CA GLY A 26 -9.03 -45.37 23.41
C GLY A 26 -7.64 -45.12 22.83
N ASN A 27 -7.26 -43.84 22.86
CA ASN A 27 -5.90 -43.39 23.13
C ASN A 27 -5.94 -41.93 23.62
N ASP A 28 -6.11 -41.76 24.94
CA ASP A 28 -5.97 -40.48 25.62
C ASP A 28 -4.49 -40.13 25.81
N GLY A 29 -4.13 -38.91 25.43
CA GLY A 29 -2.78 -38.40 25.56
C GLY A 29 -2.67 -36.87 25.42
N GLY A 30 -3.23 -36.13 26.38
CA GLY A 30 -2.59 -34.91 26.88
C GLY A 30 -3.23 -33.55 26.58
N ASN A 31 -4.20 -33.12 27.40
CA ASN A 31 -4.06 -31.92 28.24
C ASN A 31 -5.19 -31.83 29.28
N ALA A 32 -4.94 -32.33 30.48
CA ALA A 32 -5.74 -32.04 31.65
C ALA A 32 -4.92 -31.16 32.60
N ARG A 33 -5.29 -29.88 32.74
CA ARG A 33 -5.05 -29.10 33.95
C ARG A 33 -6.31 -28.23 34.21
N ASP A 34 -6.97 -28.57 35.33
CA ASP A 34 -8.22 -28.04 35.90
C ASP A 34 -9.53 -28.28 35.12
N GLY A 35 -10.20 -29.40 35.42
CA GLY A 35 -11.59 -29.66 35.03
C GLY A 35 -12.62 -28.81 35.81
N ARG A 36 -12.44 -27.49 35.83
CA ARG A 36 -13.39 -26.53 36.42
C ARG A 36 -14.43 -26.13 35.37
N SER A 37 -15.70 -26.08 35.75
CA SER A 37 -16.73 -25.53 34.87
C SER A 37 -16.66 -23.99 34.87
N THR A 38 -16.95 -23.36 33.74
CA THR A 38 -17.06 -21.90 33.60
C THR A 38 -17.99 -21.28 34.64
N LEU A 39 -19.08 -22.00 34.96
CA LEU A 39 -20.04 -21.61 35.98
C LEU A 39 -19.42 -21.57 37.39
N ASP A 40 -18.55 -22.52 37.73
CA ASP A 40 -17.88 -22.55 39.04
C ASP A 40 -16.86 -21.41 39.17
N ALA A 41 -16.13 -21.10 38.09
CA ALA A 41 -15.19 -19.97 38.08
C ALA A 41 -15.90 -18.62 38.27
N VAL A 42 -17.01 -18.39 37.57
CA VAL A 42 -17.82 -17.17 37.73
C VAL A 42 -18.38 -17.06 39.15
N ARG A 43 -18.84 -18.16 39.75
CA ARG A 43 -19.36 -18.20 41.13
C ARG A 43 -18.29 -17.92 42.17
N GLU A 44 -17.08 -18.45 42.01
CA GLU A 44 -15.97 -18.21 42.95
C GLU A 44 -15.52 -16.75 42.95
N ILE A 45 -15.39 -16.15 41.76
CA ILE A 45 -15.02 -14.74 41.62
C ILE A 45 -16.13 -13.82 42.15
N LEU A 46 -17.39 -14.16 41.89
CA LEU A 46 -18.54 -13.47 42.50
C LEU A 46 -18.51 -13.54 44.02
N ALA A 47 -18.37 -14.74 44.58
CA ALA A 47 -18.32 -14.99 46.01
C ALA A 47 -17.21 -14.18 46.70
N GLN A 48 -16.03 -14.09 46.09
CA GLN A 48 -14.94 -13.25 46.58
C GLN A 48 -15.28 -11.76 46.50
N ARG A 49 -15.90 -11.31 45.40
CA ARG A 49 -16.22 -9.89 45.19
C ARG A 49 -17.30 -9.36 46.12
N VAL A 50 -18.30 -10.19 46.45
CA VAL A 50 -19.40 -9.81 47.35
C VAL A 50 -19.22 -10.32 48.79
N GLU A 51 -18.07 -10.92 49.11
CA GLU A 51 -17.74 -11.48 50.43
C GLU A 51 -18.78 -12.49 50.96
N LEU A 52 -19.36 -13.30 50.05
CA LEU A 52 -20.34 -14.34 50.40
C LEU A 52 -19.75 -15.74 50.17
N PRO A 53 -20.15 -16.76 50.96
CA PRO A 53 -19.84 -18.16 50.65
C PRO A 53 -20.34 -18.58 49.26
N VAL A 54 -19.53 -19.29 48.48
CA VAL A 54 -19.83 -19.74 47.10
C VAL A 54 -21.19 -20.44 46.97
N HIS A 55 -21.61 -21.21 47.98
CA HIS A 55 -22.88 -21.93 47.99
C HIS A 55 -24.14 -21.02 48.05
N LEU A 56 -23.98 -19.73 48.34
CA LEU A 56 -25.07 -18.73 48.31
C LEU A 56 -25.20 -18.04 46.94
N ILE A 57 -24.25 -18.24 46.02
CA ILE A 57 -24.30 -17.68 44.66
C ILE A 57 -25.02 -18.67 43.74
N THR A 58 -26.35 -18.56 43.67
CA THR A 58 -27.17 -19.39 42.79
C THR A 58 -27.12 -18.92 41.33
N ASN A 59 -27.49 -19.80 40.40
CA ASN A 59 -27.36 -19.56 38.95
C ASN A 59 -28.24 -18.42 38.43
N ASP A 60 -29.35 -18.17 39.12
CA ASP A 60 -30.44 -17.28 38.74
C ASP A 60 -30.29 -15.85 39.31
N LEU A 61 -29.29 -15.61 40.16
CA LEU A 61 -29.05 -14.28 40.72
C LEU A 61 -28.63 -13.28 39.63
N ARG A 62 -29.32 -12.15 39.57
CA ARG A 62 -28.95 -11.03 38.70
C ARG A 62 -27.91 -10.16 39.37
N LEU A 63 -26.84 -9.87 38.63
CA LEU A 63 -25.63 -9.25 39.18
C LEU A 63 -25.87 -7.85 39.77
N MET A 64 -26.62 -6.98 39.09
CA MET A 64 -26.96 -5.67 39.66
C MET A 64 -28.18 -5.69 40.60
N ARG A 65 -29.21 -6.48 40.29
CA ARG A 65 -30.48 -6.41 41.01
C ARG A 65 -30.42 -7.14 42.36
N ASP A 66 -29.83 -8.33 42.38
CA ASP A 66 -29.88 -9.24 43.54
C ASP A 66 -28.56 -9.20 44.33
N LEU A 67 -27.44 -8.87 43.69
CA LEU A 67 -26.12 -8.71 44.33
C LEU A 67 -25.67 -7.24 44.47
N HIS A 68 -26.50 -6.28 44.06
CA HIS A 68 -26.25 -4.83 44.17
C HIS A 68 -24.92 -4.32 43.58
N LEU A 69 -24.38 -5.00 42.57
CA LEU A 69 -23.17 -4.56 41.87
C LEU A 69 -23.45 -3.36 40.96
N SER A 70 -22.43 -2.56 40.64
CA SER A 70 -22.50 -1.54 39.58
C SER A 70 -22.19 -2.16 38.22
N SER A 71 -22.63 -1.56 37.11
CA SER A 71 -22.33 -2.04 35.75
C SER A 71 -20.82 -2.14 35.47
N ILE A 72 -20.02 -1.25 36.07
CA ILE A 72 -18.54 -1.29 36.01
C ILE A 72 -17.99 -2.49 36.80
N ALA A 73 -18.51 -2.74 38.00
CA ALA A 73 -18.09 -3.87 38.82
C ALA A 73 -18.44 -5.21 38.13
N VAL A 74 -19.59 -5.27 37.46
CA VAL A 74 -19.99 -6.41 36.64
C VAL A 74 -19.05 -6.60 35.45
N GLY A 75 -18.76 -5.55 34.68
CA GLY A 75 -17.85 -5.65 33.54
C GLY A 75 -16.44 -6.11 33.94
N GLN A 76 -15.90 -5.57 35.04
CA GLN A 76 -14.60 -6.02 35.57
C GLN A 76 -14.62 -7.48 36.01
N LEU A 77 -15.72 -7.94 36.60
CA LEU A 77 -15.88 -9.32 37.04
C LEU A 77 -15.90 -10.29 35.86
N VAL A 78 -16.63 -9.96 34.80
CA VAL A 78 -16.71 -10.80 33.60
C VAL A 78 -15.33 -10.89 32.92
N VAL A 79 -14.57 -9.79 32.86
CA VAL A 79 -13.19 -9.78 32.34
C VAL A 79 -12.25 -10.62 33.21
N GLU A 80 -12.40 -10.55 34.54
CA GLU A 80 -11.63 -11.35 35.49
C GLU A 80 -11.95 -12.84 35.37
N ALA A 81 -13.23 -13.19 35.18
CA ALA A 81 -13.67 -14.55 34.93
C ALA A 81 -13.13 -15.10 33.61
N ALA A 82 -13.24 -14.35 32.50
CA ALA A 82 -12.65 -14.71 31.22
C ALA A 82 -11.14 -14.96 31.34
N ARG A 83 -10.41 -14.06 32.01
CA ARG A 83 -8.97 -14.21 32.24
C ARG A 83 -8.62 -15.43 33.08
N SER A 84 -9.41 -15.75 34.12
CA SER A 84 -9.19 -16.94 34.95
C SER A 84 -9.37 -18.27 34.19
N LEU A 85 -10.13 -18.22 33.09
CA LEU A 85 -10.41 -19.33 32.18
C LEU A 85 -9.52 -19.32 30.93
N ASN A 86 -8.53 -18.42 30.85
CA ASN A 86 -7.68 -18.18 29.68
C ASN A 86 -8.45 -17.79 28.39
N LEU A 87 -9.62 -17.16 28.53
CA LEU A 87 -10.42 -16.67 27.40
C LEU A 87 -10.13 -15.18 27.13
N PRO A 88 -10.25 -14.72 25.86
CA PRO A 88 -10.22 -13.29 25.55
C PRO A 88 -11.37 -12.56 26.27
N PRO A 89 -11.18 -11.30 26.70
CA PRO A 89 -12.22 -10.55 27.38
C PRO A 89 -13.40 -10.28 26.42
N PRO A 90 -14.66 -10.46 26.86
CA PRO A 90 -15.81 -10.18 26.01
C PRO A 90 -15.90 -8.71 25.59
N VAL A 91 -16.20 -8.48 24.31
CA VAL A 91 -16.54 -7.16 23.78
C VAL A 91 -17.80 -6.67 24.50
N ALA A 92 -17.81 -5.41 24.96
CA ALA A 92 -18.91 -4.81 25.70
C ALA A 92 -19.28 -5.53 27.02
N ALA A 93 -18.29 -5.88 27.85
CA ALA A 93 -18.48 -6.53 29.15
C ALA A 93 -19.49 -5.82 30.11
N THR A 94 -19.78 -4.54 29.91
CA THR A 94 -20.79 -3.79 30.68
C THR A 94 -22.25 -4.15 30.33
N GLU A 95 -22.50 -4.81 29.20
CA GLU A 95 -23.85 -5.27 28.79
C GLU A 95 -24.37 -6.42 29.66
N PHE A 96 -23.47 -7.15 30.35
CA PHE A 96 -23.83 -8.19 31.31
C PHE A 96 -24.38 -7.63 32.64
N ALA A 97 -24.53 -6.31 32.79
CA ALA A 97 -25.01 -5.67 34.02
C ALA A 97 -26.37 -6.23 34.49
N THR A 98 -27.27 -6.59 33.58
CA THR A 98 -28.58 -7.15 33.92
C THR A 98 -28.66 -8.68 33.87
N ALA A 99 -27.55 -9.34 33.54
CA ALA A 99 -27.47 -10.78 33.35
C ALA A 99 -27.48 -11.54 34.70
N THR A 100 -27.85 -12.80 34.62
CA THR A 100 -27.73 -13.80 35.69
C THR A 100 -26.35 -14.45 35.69
N VAL A 101 -25.98 -15.09 36.79
CA VAL A 101 -24.72 -15.86 36.91
C VAL A 101 -24.60 -16.92 35.82
N ALA A 102 -25.70 -17.62 35.49
CA ALA A 102 -25.73 -18.62 34.42
C ALA A 102 -25.60 -18.01 33.02
N GLU A 103 -26.19 -16.84 32.77
CA GLU A 103 -26.08 -16.16 31.47
C GLU A 103 -24.64 -15.67 31.21
N VAL A 104 -23.94 -15.19 32.25
CA VAL A 104 -22.52 -14.85 32.14
C VAL A 104 -21.66 -16.09 31.88
N ALA A 105 -21.92 -17.19 32.57
CA ALA A 105 -21.20 -18.43 32.34
C ALA A 105 -21.46 -18.99 30.92
N ALA A 106 -22.71 -18.97 30.46
CA ALA A 106 -23.07 -19.40 29.11
C ALA A 106 -22.39 -18.55 28.03
N ALA A 107 -22.31 -17.22 28.21
CA ALA A 107 -21.61 -16.35 27.28
C ALA A 107 -20.09 -16.60 27.23
N LEU A 108 -19.48 -16.96 28.37
CA LEU A 108 -18.07 -17.36 28.42
C LEU A 108 -17.86 -18.76 27.82
N ASP A 109 -18.80 -19.70 27.97
CA ASP A 109 -18.78 -20.99 27.29
C ASP A 109 -18.95 -20.84 25.77
N GLU A 110 -19.77 -19.89 25.32
CA GLU A 110 -19.89 -19.50 23.92
C GLU A 110 -18.57 -18.91 23.39
N LEU A 111 -17.84 -18.13 24.20
CA LEU A 111 -16.50 -17.64 23.86
C LEU A 111 -15.46 -18.77 23.80
N ALA A 112 -15.52 -19.75 24.71
CA ALA A 112 -14.62 -20.91 24.73
C ALA A 112 -14.87 -21.86 23.56
N THR A 113 -16.13 -22.01 23.15
CA THR A 113 -16.50 -22.77 21.94
C THR A 113 -16.21 -21.98 20.67
N ALA A 114 -16.28 -20.65 20.73
CA ALA A 114 -15.81 -19.78 19.67
C ALA A 114 -14.32 -19.89 19.44
N GLU A 115 -13.44 -20.28 20.38
CA GLU A 115 -12.00 -20.53 20.11
C GLU A 115 -11.73 -21.72 19.17
N HIS A 116 -12.70 -22.62 18.95
CA HIS A 116 -12.61 -23.62 17.88
C HIS A 116 -12.99 -23.07 16.50
N CYS A 117 -13.51 -21.84 16.44
CA CYS A 117 -13.47 -20.97 15.28
C CYS A 117 -12.32 -19.97 15.50
N SER A 118 -11.29 -20.03 14.67
CA SER A 118 -10.19 -19.03 14.71
C SER A 118 -10.69 -17.58 14.92
N PRO A 119 -9.87 -16.67 15.47
CA PRO A 119 -10.14 -15.22 15.66
C PRO A 119 -10.38 -14.42 14.34
N ALA A 120 -10.88 -15.08 13.31
CA ALA A 120 -11.25 -14.55 12.01
C ALA A 120 -12.57 -13.76 12.04
N ALA A 121 -13.50 -14.02 12.97
CA ALA A 121 -14.80 -13.33 12.97
C ALA A 121 -14.76 -11.87 13.48
N ALA A 122 -13.73 -11.50 14.27
CA ALA A 122 -13.49 -10.10 14.66
C ALA A 122 -12.50 -9.37 13.72
N SER A 123 -11.76 -10.13 12.89
CA SER A 123 -10.80 -9.61 11.91
C SER A 123 -11.46 -9.17 10.58
N GLU A 124 -12.74 -9.49 10.35
CA GLU A 124 -13.46 -9.05 9.14
C GLU A 124 -13.86 -7.55 9.19
N ALA A 125 -13.74 -6.87 10.35
CA ALA A 125 -14.25 -5.51 10.49
C ALA A 125 -13.32 -4.39 9.97
N THR A 126 -12.01 -4.64 9.77
CA THR A 126 -11.09 -3.61 9.25
C THR A 126 -10.10 -4.17 8.24
N VAL A 127 -10.18 -3.67 7.01
CA VAL A 127 -9.29 -4.06 5.90
C VAL A 127 -7.93 -3.41 6.10
N SER A 128 -6.86 -4.19 6.24
CA SER A 128 -5.50 -3.66 6.40
C SER A 128 -4.98 -2.98 5.12
N GLY A 129 -4.42 -1.77 5.27
CA GLY A 129 -3.78 -1.00 4.19
C GLY A 129 -2.30 -1.33 4.00
N VAL A 130 -1.57 -0.42 3.33
CA VAL A 130 -0.09 -0.51 3.18
C VAL A 130 0.62 -0.16 4.49
N GLY A 131 0.03 0.73 5.29
CA GLY A 131 0.55 1.22 6.56
C GLY A 131 -0.26 2.42 7.02
N GLU A 132 0.17 3.07 8.10
CA GLU A 132 -0.44 4.32 8.55
C GLU A 132 -0.11 5.45 7.57
N TRP A 133 -1.04 6.38 7.44
CA TRP A 133 -0.92 7.61 6.66
C TRP A 133 -1.73 8.70 7.35
N PHE A 134 -1.34 9.96 7.11
CA PHE A 134 -2.04 11.13 7.63
C PHE A 134 -2.15 12.18 6.54
N SER A 135 -3.33 12.77 6.41
CA SER A 135 -3.63 13.75 5.37
C SER A 135 -4.51 14.88 5.88
N PHE A 136 -4.57 15.95 5.08
CA PHE A 136 -5.44 17.09 5.31
C PHE A 136 -6.71 16.95 4.49
N PHE A 137 -7.85 17.27 5.10
CA PHE A 137 -9.14 17.30 4.43
C PHE A 137 -9.85 18.63 4.66
N GLU A 138 -10.67 19.03 3.70
CA GLU A 138 -11.50 20.23 3.77
C GLU A 138 -12.97 19.89 3.48
N GLU A 139 -13.88 20.64 4.10
CA GLU A 139 -15.31 20.58 3.79
C GLU A 139 -15.58 21.42 2.53
N VAL A 140 -16.08 20.78 1.48
CA VAL A 140 -16.48 21.43 0.23
C VAL A 140 -17.99 21.35 0.03
N LEU A 141 -18.57 22.42 -0.52
CA LEU A 141 -20.01 22.53 -0.77
C LEU A 141 -20.32 22.20 -2.23
N ILE A 142 -20.73 20.95 -2.50
CA ILE A 142 -21.01 20.48 -3.86
C ILE A 142 -22.41 20.91 -4.27
N ARG A 143 -22.52 21.68 -5.36
CA ARG A 143 -23.82 22.09 -5.93
C ARG A 143 -24.64 20.85 -6.33
N ARG A 144 -25.91 20.84 -5.96
CA ARG A 144 -26.86 19.80 -6.36
C ARG A 144 -28.19 20.45 -6.75
N ASP A 145 -28.88 19.83 -7.69
CA ASP A 145 -30.24 20.27 -8.04
C ASP A 145 -31.22 20.00 -6.90
N MET A 146 -32.32 20.75 -6.90
CA MET A 146 -33.41 20.51 -5.96
C MET A 146 -34.03 19.14 -6.24
N PRO A 147 -34.34 18.33 -5.20
CA PRO A 147 -35.02 17.07 -5.41
C PRO A 147 -36.35 17.25 -6.17
N GLU A 148 -36.60 16.42 -7.17
CA GLU A 148 -37.88 16.38 -7.85
C GLU A 148 -38.99 15.98 -6.86
N GLN A 149 -40.15 16.63 -6.96
CA GLN A 149 -41.31 16.19 -6.19
C GLN A 149 -41.71 14.81 -6.69
N ARG A 150 -41.59 13.76 -5.85
CA ARG A 150 -42.26 12.49 -6.12
C ARG A 150 -43.77 12.80 -6.20
N HIS A 151 -44.31 12.88 -7.42
CA HIS A 151 -45.74 12.84 -7.63
C HIS A 151 -46.21 11.52 -7.04
N ALA A 152 -47.02 11.55 -6.00
CA ALA A 152 -47.72 10.35 -5.57
C ALA A 152 -48.49 9.84 -6.79
N GLU A 153 -48.07 8.72 -7.35
CA GLU A 153 -48.81 8.01 -8.39
C GLU A 153 -50.15 7.60 -7.80
N LEU A 154 -51.15 8.46 -8.00
CA LEU A 154 -52.54 8.04 -7.99
C LEU A 154 -52.67 7.05 -9.13
N HIS A 155 -52.70 5.75 -8.81
CA HIS A 155 -53.16 4.71 -9.72
C HIS A 155 -54.54 5.11 -10.26
N THR A 156 -54.57 5.68 -11.46
CA THR A 156 -55.77 5.75 -12.28
C THR A 156 -55.61 4.71 -13.39
N ASP A 157 -56.13 3.51 -13.14
CA ASP A 157 -56.47 2.60 -14.22
C ASP A 157 -57.62 3.22 -15.03
N ASN A 158 -57.32 3.51 -16.29
CA ASN A 158 -58.30 3.94 -17.29
C ASN A 158 -59.33 2.83 -17.51
N HIS A 159 -60.62 3.11 -17.32
CA HIS A 159 -61.69 2.68 -18.23
C HIS A 159 -62.83 3.72 -18.24
N CYS A 160 -63.37 3.93 -19.44
CA CYS A 160 -64.29 4.96 -19.91
C CYS A 160 -65.61 5.04 -19.11
N ASP A 161 -66.17 6.23 -18.88
CA ASP A 161 -67.20 6.86 -19.74
C ASP A 161 -67.74 8.18 -19.15
N ALA A 162 -68.35 9.00 -20.01
CA ALA A 162 -68.81 10.36 -19.76
C ALA A 162 -69.98 10.49 -18.74
N HIS A 163 -69.94 11.51 -17.88
CA HIS A 163 -71.00 12.52 -17.69
C HIS A 163 -70.72 13.47 -16.51
N LEU A 164 -70.77 14.78 -16.78
CA LEU A 164 -70.87 15.85 -15.79
C LEU A 164 -72.11 15.68 -14.90
N SER A 165 -71.94 15.67 -13.58
CA SER A 165 -72.77 16.48 -12.66
C SER A 165 -72.29 16.40 -11.21
N SER A 166 -72.15 17.59 -10.61
CA SER A 166 -72.24 17.92 -9.18
C SER A 166 -72.26 16.74 -8.18
N VAL A 167 -71.13 16.50 -7.51
CA VAL A 167 -71.16 15.89 -6.18
C VAL A 167 -70.23 16.67 -5.26
N THR A 168 -70.88 17.11 -4.19
CA THR A 168 -70.47 17.90 -3.04
C THR A 168 -69.16 17.44 -2.40
N LEU A 169 -68.41 18.41 -1.89
CA LEU A 169 -67.45 18.25 -0.79
C LEU A 169 -68.05 17.33 0.28
N ASP A 170 -67.53 16.12 0.40
CA ASP A 170 -67.75 15.30 1.58
C ASP A 170 -66.44 14.65 1.98
N GLN A 171 -65.86 15.21 3.05
CA GLN A 171 -64.82 14.53 3.83
C GLN A 171 -65.43 13.26 4.45
N PRO A 172 -64.61 12.20 4.59
CA PRO A 172 -64.52 11.61 5.92
C PRO A 172 -63.06 11.38 6.35
N SER A 173 -62.69 12.10 7.40
CA SER A 173 -61.93 11.62 8.57
C SER A 173 -60.70 10.71 8.33
N ARG A 174 -59.55 11.35 8.05
CA ARG A 174 -58.22 10.94 8.57
C ARG A 174 -57.67 11.99 9.56
N GLU A 175 -58.55 12.67 10.27
CA GLU A 175 -58.19 13.75 11.21
C GLU A 175 -57.93 13.27 12.65
N SER A 176 -58.01 11.98 12.97
CA SER A 176 -57.83 11.49 14.36
C SER A 176 -56.54 10.69 14.55
N SER A 177 -55.38 11.37 14.51
CA SER A 177 -54.13 11.01 15.25
C SER A 177 -52.88 11.84 14.87
N ARG A 178 -52.96 12.86 14.01
CA ARG A 178 -51.79 13.73 13.79
C ARG A 178 -51.52 14.56 15.05
N MET A 179 -50.32 14.43 15.61
CA MET A 179 -49.90 15.25 16.76
C MET A 179 -49.49 16.68 16.34
N GLY A 180 -49.34 16.93 15.03
CA GLY A 180 -48.92 18.21 14.45
C GLY A 180 -47.46 18.56 14.73
N TRP A 181 -46.82 19.43 13.94
CA TRP A 181 -45.43 19.84 14.19
C TRP A 181 -45.26 20.62 15.50
N GLN A 182 -44.15 20.36 16.20
CA GLN A 182 -43.67 21.17 17.34
C GLN A 182 -42.45 21.97 16.92
N HIS A 183 -42.18 23.07 17.62
CA HIS A 183 -40.97 23.84 17.42
C HIS A 183 -40.31 24.29 18.72
N VAL A 184 -39.00 24.54 18.60
CA VAL A 184 -38.16 25.20 19.60
C VAL A 184 -37.40 26.31 18.89
N CYS A 185 -37.67 27.56 19.25
CA CYS A 185 -37.04 28.75 18.67
C CYS A 185 -36.99 29.88 19.70
N GLN A 186 -36.31 30.98 19.38
CA GLN A 186 -36.39 32.19 20.19
C GLN A 186 -37.75 32.87 20.04
N LEU A 187 -38.14 33.66 21.06
CA LEU A 187 -39.41 34.40 21.04
C LEU A 187 -39.55 35.31 19.80
N GLN A 188 -38.46 35.94 19.36
CA GLN A 188 -38.45 36.83 18.20
C GLN A 188 -38.73 36.10 16.88
N ASP A 189 -38.45 34.80 16.83
CA ASP A 189 -38.60 33.94 15.65
C ASP A 189 -39.91 33.14 15.64
N GLN A 190 -40.73 33.28 16.70
CA GLN A 190 -41.96 32.50 16.89
C GLN A 190 -42.96 32.68 15.73
N ALA A 191 -43.13 33.91 15.23
CA ALA A 191 -44.08 34.20 14.15
C ALA A 191 -43.69 33.49 12.84
N VAL A 192 -42.42 33.61 12.45
CA VAL A 192 -41.82 32.95 11.28
C VAL A 192 -41.92 31.41 11.41
N THR A 193 -41.56 30.89 12.58
CA THR A 193 -41.60 29.43 12.84
C THR A 193 -43.02 28.85 12.72
N ASN A 194 -44.02 29.58 13.22
CA ASN A 194 -45.43 29.17 13.13
C ASN A 194 -45.92 29.13 11.67
N GLU A 195 -45.48 30.07 10.82
CA GLU A 195 -45.81 30.05 9.39
C GLU A 195 -45.19 28.85 8.68
N ILE A 196 -43.93 28.53 8.98
CA ILE A 196 -43.24 27.34 8.46
C ILE A 196 -44.00 26.08 8.90
N ILE A 197 -44.36 25.96 10.19
CA ILE A 197 -45.17 24.82 10.68
C ILE A 197 -46.51 24.71 9.95
N ALA A 198 -47.20 25.82 9.72
CA ALA A 198 -48.46 25.82 8.99
C ALA A 198 -48.27 25.34 7.53
N LEU A 199 -47.14 25.63 6.90
CA LEU A 199 -46.77 25.08 5.59
C LEU A 199 -46.50 23.57 5.69
N LEU A 200 -45.65 23.12 6.62
CA LEU A 200 -45.31 21.71 6.79
C LEU A 200 -46.55 20.82 7.04
N ASN A 201 -47.47 21.29 7.88
CA ASN A 201 -48.75 20.64 8.16
C ASN A 201 -49.63 20.52 6.89
N ARG A 202 -49.60 21.52 5.99
CA ARG A 202 -50.35 21.52 4.72
C ARG A 202 -49.68 20.66 3.65
N SER A 203 -48.36 20.51 3.68
CA SER A 203 -47.55 19.77 2.70
C SER A 203 -47.55 18.26 2.90
N GLN A 204 -48.42 17.69 3.74
CA GLN A 204 -48.52 16.25 4.03
C GLN A 204 -47.22 15.59 4.52
N THR A 205 -46.29 16.37 5.08
CA THR A 205 -45.07 15.85 5.72
C THR A 205 -45.40 15.06 6.99
N ALA A 206 -44.49 14.19 7.43
CA ALA A 206 -44.61 13.52 8.73
C ALA A 206 -44.56 14.53 9.88
N ASP A 207 -45.30 14.31 10.95
CA ASP A 207 -45.23 15.16 12.15
C ASP A 207 -43.83 15.10 12.75
N GLY A 208 -43.21 16.27 12.99
CA GLY A 208 -41.82 16.36 13.45
C GLY A 208 -41.59 17.40 14.55
N VAL A 209 -40.32 17.64 14.82
CA VAL A 209 -39.85 18.74 15.67
C VAL A 209 -38.92 19.64 14.85
N LEU A 210 -39.18 20.94 14.85
CA LEU A 210 -38.37 21.97 14.19
C LEU A 210 -37.59 22.78 15.22
N ILE A 211 -36.26 22.75 15.17
CA ILE A 211 -35.38 23.65 15.92
C ILE A 211 -34.95 24.77 14.98
N MET A 212 -35.23 26.02 15.35
CA MET A 212 -34.70 27.17 14.63
C MET A 212 -33.66 27.88 15.50
N LEU A 213 -32.39 27.77 15.09
CA LEU A 213 -31.28 28.44 15.75
C LEU A 213 -31.22 29.91 15.30
N PRO A 214 -30.78 30.82 16.19
CA PRO A 214 -30.71 32.25 15.88
C PRO A 214 -29.48 32.59 15.03
N ASP A 215 -29.48 33.80 14.48
CA ASP A 215 -28.47 34.21 13.51
C ASP A 215 -27.02 34.35 14.07
N THR A 216 -26.91 34.45 15.39
CA THR A 216 -25.62 34.55 16.11
C THR A 216 -25.74 33.79 17.42
N PRO A 217 -25.67 32.44 17.39
CA PRO A 217 -25.85 31.63 18.57
C PRO A 217 -24.64 31.78 19.49
N ASP A 218 -24.89 32.27 20.71
CA ASP A 218 -24.01 32.08 21.86
C ASP A 218 -24.44 30.90 22.75
N VAL A 219 -23.67 30.65 23.81
CA VAL A 219 -23.87 29.52 24.74
C VAL A 219 -25.26 29.45 25.38
N ARG A 220 -25.99 30.56 25.48
CA ARG A 220 -27.38 30.57 25.99
C ARG A 220 -28.34 29.84 25.06
N HIS A 221 -27.98 29.72 23.78
CA HIS A 221 -28.75 28.98 22.78
C HIS A 221 -28.48 27.48 22.79
N ALA A 222 -27.50 27.00 23.56
CA ALA A 222 -27.33 25.57 23.82
C ALA A 222 -28.59 24.96 24.46
N ALA A 223 -29.34 25.76 25.24
CA ALA A 223 -30.64 25.38 25.77
C ALA A 223 -31.64 25.00 24.66
N LEU A 224 -31.63 25.68 23.51
CA LEU A 224 -32.53 25.37 22.40
C LEU A 224 -32.24 23.99 21.80
N VAL A 225 -30.96 23.60 21.72
CA VAL A 225 -30.56 22.27 21.25
C VAL A 225 -31.04 21.20 22.23
N ILE A 226 -30.80 21.39 23.54
CA ILE A 226 -31.23 20.45 24.60
C ILE A 226 -32.76 20.33 24.61
N GLU A 227 -33.49 21.45 24.63
CA GLU A 227 -34.95 21.48 24.65
C GLU A 227 -35.55 20.83 23.40
N GLY A 228 -35.00 21.16 22.23
CA GLY A 228 -35.43 20.61 20.95
C GLY A 228 -35.22 19.10 20.84
N VAL A 229 -34.01 18.63 21.19
CA VAL A 229 -33.71 17.19 21.22
C VAL A 229 -34.60 16.49 22.25
N THR A 230 -34.76 17.04 23.46
CA THR A 230 -35.63 16.45 24.49
C THR A 230 -37.09 16.37 24.04
N ALA A 231 -37.62 17.42 23.42
CA ALA A 231 -38.97 17.43 22.87
C ALA A 231 -39.12 16.36 21.78
N TRP A 232 -38.16 16.27 20.88
CA TRP A 232 -38.12 15.28 19.83
C TRP A 232 -38.08 13.84 20.36
N ARG A 233 -37.19 13.54 21.32
CA ARG A 233 -37.09 12.21 21.95
C ARG A 233 -38.39 11.78 22.62
N LYS A 234 -39.07 12.70 23.32
CA LYS A 234 -40.40 12.42 23.91
C LYS A 234 -41.43 12.04 22.85
N ARG A 235 -41.39 12.64 21.66
CA ARG A 235 -42.30 12.29 20.56
C ARG A 235 -41.95 10.97 19.91
N VAL A 236 -40.67 10.71 19.65
CA VAL A 236 -40.20 9.41 19.14
C VAL A 236 -40.69 8.28 20.06
N ALA A 237 -40.54 8.44 21.38
CA ALA A 237 -41.04 7.47 22.36
C ALA A 237 -42.58 7.31 22.33
N ALA A 238 -43.33 8.39 22.11
CA ALA A 238 -44.79 8.35 22.03
C ALA A 238 -45.34 7.79 20.70
N ALA A 239 -44.55 7.84 19.63
CA ALA A 239 -44.98 7.54 18.26
C ALA A 239 -45.06 6.03 17.92
N LYS A 240 -44.71 5.13 18.86
CA LYS A 240 -44.85 3.66 18.74
C LYS A 240 -44.36 3.08 17.41
N GLY A 241 -43.17 3.50 16.96
CA GLY A 241 -42.53 2.99 15.73
C GLY A 241 -42.80 3.79 14.46
N VAL A 242 -43.58 4.88 14.53
CA VAL A 242 -43.66 5.87 13.44
C VAL A 242 -42.43 6.79 13.52
N ALA A 243 -41.71 6.95 12.41
CA ALA A 243 -40.55 7.83 12.33
C ALA A 243 -40.96 9.30 12.52
N ILE A 244 -40.36 9.97 13.51
CA ILE A 244 -40.56 11.39 13.79
C ILE A 244 -39.30 12.15 13.36
N PRO A 245 -39.34 12.98 12.31
CA PRO A 245 -38.17 13.73 11.88
C PRO A 245 -37.83 14.86 12.87
N LEU A 246 -36.54 15.04 13.11
CA LEU A 246 -35.96 16.25 13.70
C LEU A 246 -35.44 17.14 12.55
N VAL A 247 -35.94 18.36 12.46
CA VAL A 247 -35.44 19.37 11.51
C VAL A 247 -34.72 20.46 12.29
N VAL A 248 -33.51 20.78 11.87
CA VAL A 248 -32.75 21.89 12.45
C VAL A 248 -32.39 22.88 11.37
N VAL A 249 -32.73 24.14 11.57
CA VAL A 249 -32.34 25.25 10.71
C VAL A 249 -31.21 26.02 11.40
N ASP A 250 -30.06 26.07 10.73
CA ASP A 250 -28.84 26.76 11.15
C ASP A 250 -28.52 27.84 10.09
N ASP A 251 -28.32 29.08 10.51
CA ASP A 251 -28.01 30.19 9.59
C ASP A 251 -26.52 30.29 9.23
N GLY A 252 -25.76 29.27 9.61
CA GLY A 252 -24.33 29.15 9.33
C GLY A 252 -23.44 29.65 10.46
N PHE A 253 -24.00 30.14 11.57
CA PHE A 253 -23.27 30.67 12.72
C PHE A 253 -23.27 29.72 13.94
N GLY A 254 -23.83 28.50 13.79
CA GLY A 254 -23.35 27.32 14.50
C GLY A 254 -24.37 26.59 15.38
N GLY A 255 -24.78 25.42 14.91
CA GLY A 255 -25.29 24.28 15.69
C GLY A 255 -25.10 22.94 14.97
N SER A 256 -24.69 22.97 13.70
CA SER A 256 -24.44 21.80 12.84
C SER A 256 -23.60 20.70 13.51
N GLY A 257 -22.45 21.04 14.11
CA GLY A 257 -21.61 20.05 14.79
C GLY A 257 -22.33 19.31 15.92
N ALA A 258 -23.13 20.02 16.73
CA ALA A 258 -23.93 19.38 17.78
C ALA A 258 -24.95 18.41 17.20
N ILE A 259 -25.64 18.81 16.12
CA ILE A 259 -26.65 17.96 15.47
C ILE A 259 -26.02 16.76 14.78
N ARG A 260 -24.79 16.87 14.27
CA ARG A 260 -24.04 15.74 13.75
C ARG A 260 -23.73 14.70 14.83
N SER A 261 -23.35 15.13 16.04
CA SER A 261 -23.19 14.22 17.19
C SER A 261 -24.52 13.61 17.64
N VAL A 262 -25.61 14.39 17.68
CA VAL A 262 -26.97 13.86 17.94
C VAL A 262 -27.33 12.78 16.91
N ALA A 263 -26.98 12.99 15.64
CA ALA A 263 -27.18 11.98 14.61
C ALA A 263 -26.35 10.71 14.90
N CYS A 264 -25.09 10.83 15.30
CA CYS A 264 -24.28 9.67 15.70
C CYS A 264 -24.90 8.89 16.88
N GLU A 265 -25.50 9.57 17.85
CA GLU A 265 -26.20 8.92 18.99
C GLU A 265 -27.49 8.20 18.57
N PHE A 266 -28.15 8.66 17.50
CA PHE A 266 -29.41 8.09 17.00
C PHE A 266 -29.31 7.68 15.52
N PRO A 267 -28.63 6.56 15.22
CA PRO A 267 -28.25 6.18 13.86
C PRO A 267 -29.39 5.71 12.95
N ARG A 268 -30.60 5.48 13.48
CA ARG A 268 -31.78 5.02 12.72
C ARG A 268 -32.91 6.04 12.66
N ASP A 269 -32.68 7.20 13.27
CA ASP A 269 -33.69 8.24 13.40
C ASP A 269 -33.52 9.29 12.30
N ARG A 270 -34.66 9.83 11.82
CA ARG A 270 -34.68 10.82 10.73
C ARG A 270 -34.29 12.21 11.23
N ILE A 271 -33.19 12.74 10.73
CA ILE A 271 -32.65 14.06 11.08
C ILE A 271 -32.30 14.82 9.80
N LEU A 272 -32.88 16.02 9.64
CA LEU A 272 -32.60 16.94 8.56
C LEU A 272 -31.95 18.21 9.12
N LEU A 273 -30.73 18.50 8.69
CA LEU A 273 -30.02 19.75 8.97
C LEU A 273 -30.04 20.65 7.73
N VAL A 274 -30.68 21.81 7.86
CA VAL A 274 -30.77 22.83 6.80
C VAL A 274 -29.91 24.02 7.20
N ARG A 275 -28.80 24.21 6.49
CA ARG A 275 -27.94 25.39 6.64
C ARG A 275 -28.30 26.44 5.60
N ILE A 276 -28.35 27.71 5.96
CA ILE A 276 -28.64 28.82 5.04
C ILE A 276 -27.59 29.91 5.16
N ALA A 277 -27.16 30.52 4.06
CA ALA A 277 -26.33 31.73 4.09
C ALA A 277 -27.20 32.90 4.56
N ARG A 278 -26.96 33.40 5.78
CA ARG A 278 -27.48 34.63 6.40
C ARG A 278 -28.63 35.35 5.68
N ARG A 279 -29.81 35.40 6.31
CA ARG A 279 -31.02 36.04 5.77
C ARG A 279 -30.78 37.52 5.41
N ARG A 280 -31.28 37.97 4.25
CA ARG A 280 -31.22 39.40 3.86
C ARG A 280 -32.20 40.18 4.75
N GLU A 281 -31.75 41.29 5.33
CA GLU A 281 -32.66 42.21 6.02
C GLU A 281 -33.70 42.79 5.04
N GLY A 282 -34.99 42.53 5.28
CA GLY A 282 -36.09 43.28 4.66
C GLY A 282 -37.26 42.52 4.03
N ASP A 283 -37.26 41.17 3.96
CA ASP A 283 -38.32 40.42 3.25
C ASP A 283 -38.84 39.16 4.00
N GLN A 284 -39.18 39.33 5.28
CA GLN A 284 -39.49 38.23 6.21
C GLN A 284 -40.59 37.26 5.72
N ALA A 285 -41.62 37.72 5.01
CA ALA A 285 -42.73 36.86 4.56
C ALA A 285 -42.40 36.01 3.32
N ALA A 286 -41.54 36.52 2.42
CA ALA A 286 -41.04 35.75 1.28
C ALA A 286 -40.06 34.66 1.73
N ASP A 287 -39.27 34.95 2.76
CA ASP A 287 -38.29 34.03 3.36
C ASP A 287 -38.95 32.84 4.09
N CYS A 288 -40.06 33.04 4.82
CA CYS A 288 -40.81 31.95 5.48
C CYS A 288 -41.36 30.92 4.48
N GLY A 289 -41.99 31.40 3.40
CA GLY A 289 -42.63 30.58 2.38
C GLY A 289 -41.60 29.74 1.60
N TRP A 290 -40.48 30.35 1.26
CA TRP A 290 -39.35 29.67 0.64
C TRP A 290 -38.75 28.61 1.58
N LEU A 291 -38.41 28.98 2.83
CA LEU A 291 -37.78 28.08 3.80
C LEU A 291 -38.69 26.88 4.16
N GLY A 292 -39.99 27.12 4.39
CA GLY A 292 -40.94 26.03 4.61
C GLY A 292 -41.08 25.12 3.39
N GLY A 293 -41.02 25.69 2.18
CA GLY A 293 -41.09 24.95 0.92
C GLY A 293 -39.86 24.10 0.63
N ILE A 294 -38.65 24.53 1.01
CA ILE A 294 -37.43 23.70 0.88
C ILE A 294 -37.44 22.59 1.93
N ILE A 295 -37.77 22.89 3.19
CA ILE A 295 -37.83 21.87 4.26
C ILE A 295 -38.81 20.76 3.89
N ALA A 296 -40.01 21.11 3.42
CA ALA A 296 -40.99 20.13 2.98
C ALA A 296 -40.46 19.24 1.85
N ARG A 297 -39.78 19.82 0.85
CA ARG A 297 -39.22 19.08 -0.28
C ARG A 297 -38.10 18.13 0.16
N GLU A 298 -37.15 18.60 0.97
CA GLU A 298 -36.09 17.75 1.49
C GLU A 298 -36.64 16.60 2.35
N LEU A 299 -37.64 16.86 3.20
CA LEU A 299 -38.27 15.81 4.01
C LEU A 299 -39.00 14.74 3.18
N MET A 300 -39.59 15.12 2.04
CA MET A 300 -40.26 14.20 1.13
C MET A 300 -39.28 13.42 0.25
N ALA A 301 -38.12 14.01 -0.07
CA ALA A 301 -37.10 13.39 -0.92
C ALA A 301 -36.09 12.55 -0.13
N ALA A 302 -35.86 12.86 1.14
CA ALA A 302 -34.87 12.19 1.97
C ALA A 302 -35.31 10.77 2.37
N ASP A 303 -34.78 9.78 1.65
CA ASP A 303 -34.81 8.35 1.99
C ASP A 303 -33.68 7.94 2.97
N HIS A 304 -33.01 8.92 3.58
CA HIS A 304 -31.84 8.73 4.45
C HIS A 304 -32.19 9.08 5.90
N ASP A 305 -31.54 8.39 6.84
CA ASP A 305 -31.71 8.67 8.27
C ASP A 305 -31.12 10.04 8.64
N TYR A 306 -29.96 10.42 8.10
CA TYR A 306 -29.38 11.76 8.27
C TYR A 306 -29.21 12.46 6.92
N HIS A 307 -29.61 13.73 6.84
CA HIS A 307 -29.43 14.55 5.65
C HIS A 307 -29.01 15.98 6.02
N GLU A 308 -27.94 16.47 5.40
CA GLU A 308 -27.47 17.86 5.54
C GLU A 308 -27.46 18.57 4.18
N VAL A 309 -28.02 19.77 4.14
CA VAL A 309 -28.04 20.65 2.97
C VAL A 309 -27.65 22.06 3.35
N TYR A 310 -26.99 22.76 2.43
CA TYR A 310 -26.65 24.16 2.54
C TYR A 310 -27.27 24.94 1.39
N PHE A 311 -27.89 26.08 1.68
CA PHE A 311 -28.39 27.02 0.68
C PHE A 311 -27.58 28.32 0.72
N ASP A 312 -27.04 28.73 -0.43
CA ASP A 312 -26.30 29.98 -0.54
C ASP A 312 -27.21 31.23 -0.54
N ASP A 313 -26.62 32.42 -0.65
CA ASP A 313 -27.33 33.70 -0.66
C ASP A 313 -28.19 33.94 -1.92
N ARG A 314 -28.12 33.02 -2.89
CA ARG A 314 -28.92 32.97 -4.11
C ARG A 314 -29.98 31.87 -4.06
N GLY A 315 -30.05 31.11 -2.96
CA GLY A 315 -30.95 29.97 -2.79
C GLY A 315 -30.54 28.72 -3.58
N ILE A 316 -29.28 28.62 -3.99
CA ILE A 316 -28.74 27.43 -4.67
C ILE A 316 -28.42 26.38 -3.61
N ARG A 317 -28.84 25.14 -3.88
CA ARG A 317 -28.64 23.99 -3.01
C ARG A 317 -27.24 23.40 -3.18
N HIS A 318 -26.58 23.16 -2.05
CA HIS A 318 -25.32 22.46 -1.93
C HIS A 318 -25.42 21.34 -0.89
N VAL A 319 -24.54 20.35 -1.02
CA VAL A 319 -24.38 19.27 -0.05
C VAL A 319 -22.91 19.24 0.38
N PRO A 320 -22.60 19.23 1.69
CA PRO A 320 -21.24 19.21 2.16
C PRO A 320 -20.59 17.83 1.92
N ARG A 321 -19.31 17.85 1.54
CA ARG A 321 -18.46 16.67 1.32
C ARG A 321 -17.06 16.90 1.87
N LEU A 322 -16.38 15.83 2.28
CA LEU A 322 -14.94 15.87 2.54
C LEU A 322 -14.16 15.63 1.26
N ARG A 323 -13.10 16.42 1.08
CA ARG A 323 -12.11 16.23 0.01
C ARG A 323 -10.72 16.40 0.60
N VAL A 324 -9.73 15.73 0.03
CA VAL A 324 -8.31 15.97 0.34
C VAL A 324 -7.96 17.42 0.05
N ALA A 325 -7.38 18.10 1.03
CA ALA A 325 -6.90 19.46 0.87
C ALA A 325 -5.56 19.45 0.13
N ALA A 326 -5.40 20.36 -0.83
CA ALA A 326 -4.14 20.49 -1.55
C ALA A 326 -3.04 21.03 -0.62
N TYR A 327 -1.88 20.38 -0.65
CA TYR A 327 -0.68 20.83 0.05
C TYR A 327 0.38 21.26 -0.96
N GLU A 328 0.79 22.52 -0.90
CA GLU A 328 1.92 23.07 -1.64
C GLU A 328 2.82 23.80 -0.63
N PRO A 329 4.11 23.40 -0.48
CA PRO A 329 5.02 24.13 0.37
C PRO A 329 5.31 25.50 -0.25
N GLN A 330 4.95 26.57 0.45
CA GLN A 330 5.16 27.95 0.05
C GLN A 330 5.59 28.79 1.26
N ALA A 331 6.39 29.84 1.04
CA ALA A 331 6.78 30.76 2.10
C ALA A 331 5.53 31.28 2.83
N SER A 332 5.43 30.94 4.11
CA SER A 332 4.30 31.27 4.97
C SER A 332 4.62 32.44 5.89
N VAL A 333 3.85 32.63 6.98
CA VAL A 333 4.09 33.71 7.95
C VAL A 333 5.42 33.49 8.66
N GLU A 334 6.41 34.35 8.37
CA GLU A 334 7.69 34.36 9.07
C GLU A 334 7.55 35.04 10.45
N LEU A 335 7.93 34.31 11.50
CA LEU A 335 8.01 34.81 12.87
C LEU A 335 9.48 35.03 13.26
N SER A 336 9.77 36.21 13.79
CA SER A 336 11.12 36.67 14.13
C SER A 336 11.28 36.91 15.63
N ALA A 337 12.48 37.30 16.07
CA ALA A 337 12.74 37.70 17.46
C ALA A 337 11.91 38.91 17.95
N ALA A 338 11.28 39.67 17.05
CA ALA A 338 10.38 40.76 17.39
C ALA A 338 8.94 40.29 17.67
N ASP A 339 8.62 39.04 17.35
CA ASP A 339 7.28 38.48 17.46
C ASP A 339 7.04 37.82 18.82
N VAL A 340 5.83 37.98 19.34
CA VAL A 340 5.38 37.34 20.59
C VAL A 340 4.24 36.39 20.26
N VAL A 341 4.47 35.09 20.52
CA VAL A 341 3.54 34.01 20.25
C VAL A 341 2.86 33.58 21.54
N LEU A 342 1.56 33.77 21.64
CA LEU A 342 0.77 33.32 22.79
C LEU A 342 0.23 31.91 22.54
N VAL A 343 0.69 30.92 23.32
CA VAL A 343 0.25 29.53 23.19
C VAL A 343 -0.66 29.15 24.36
N THR A 344 -1.97 29.11 24.12
CA THR A 344 -2.93 28.73 25.16
C THR A 344 -3.05 27.22 25.30
N GLY A 345 -3.17 26.72 26.53
CA GLY A 345 -3.05 25.28 26.78
C GLY A 345 -1.66 24.73 26.45
N GLY A 346 -0.67 25.61 26.24
CA GLY A 346 0.64 25.26 25.66
C GLY A 346 1.61 24.52 26.58
N ALA A 347 1.22 24.21 27.81
CA ALA A 347 2.10 23.52 28.77
C ALA A 347 1.86 22.00 28.86
N ARG A 348 0.84 21.47 28.17
CA ARG A 348 0.46 20.05 28.21
C ARG A 348 0.03 19.54 26.84
N GLY A 349 0.07 18.22 26.68
CA GLY A 349 -0.46 17.52 25.50
C GLY A 349 -0.02 18.13 24.16
N ILE A 350 -0.92 18.11 23.17
CA ILE A 350 -0.66 18.59 21.80
C ILE A 350 -0.26 20.06 21.72
N GLY A 351 -0.74 20.91 22.64
CA GLY A 351 -0.37 22.32 22.70
C GLY A 351 1.10 22.54 23.03
N ALA A 352 1.66 21.68 23.89
CA ALA A 352 3.09 21.70 24.21
C ALA A 352 3.96 21.18 23.06
N GLU A 353 3.52 20.12 22.38
CA GLU A 353 4.27 19.53 21.25
C GLU A 353 4.36 20.52 20.08
N CYS A 354 3.21 21.02 19.60
CA CYS A 354 3.18 21.98 18.52
C CYS A 354 3.79 23.33 18.92
N GLY A 355 3.59 23.77 20.17
CA GLY A 355 4.25 24.96 20.70
C GLY A 355 5.77 24.84 20.70
N LEU A 356 6.32 23.66 21.02
CA LEU A 356 7.76 23.40 21.01
C LEU A 356 8.32 23.34 19.60
N SER A 357 7.63 22.69 18.66
CA SER A 357 8.01 22.70 17.25
C SER A 357 8.05 24.13 16.69
N LEU A 358 7.01 24.94 16.94
CA LEU A 358 6.99 26.35 16.54
C LEU A 358 8.14 27.15 17.16
N ALA A 359 8.42 26.94 18.46
CA ALA A 359 9.50 27.62 19.16
C ALA A 359 10.90 27.18 18.71
N ARG A 360 11.05 26.00 18.11
CA ARG A 360 12.32 25.53 17.51
C ARG A 360 12.55 26.10 16.12
N GLY A 361 11.47 26.29 15.37
CA GLY A 361 11.52 26.83 14.01
C GLY A 361 11.65 28.36 13.94
N THR A 362 11.59 29.08 15.07
CA THR A 362 11.51 30.54 15.10
C THR A 362 12.32 31.13 16.27
N ASP A 363 12.77 32.38 16.13
CA ASP A 363 13.41 33.13 17.23
C ASP A 363 12.40 33.88 18.11
N ALA A 364 11.09 33.66 17.90
CA ALA A 364 10.03 34.40 18.55
C ALA A 364 9.96 34.14 20.06
N ILE A 365 9.42 35.10 20.81
CA ILE A 365 9.15 34.94 22.24
C ILE A 365 7.87 34.14 22.39
N VAL A 366 7.97 32.93 22.96
CA VAL A 366 6.82 32.02 23.12
C VAL A 366 6.29 32.10 24.54
N VAL A 367 5.07 32.58 24.72
CA VAL A 367 4.39 32.66 26.01
C VAL A 367 3.36 31.53 26.13
N LEU A 368 3.71 30.49 26.86
CA LEU A 368 2.85 29.35 27.19
C LEU A 368 1.88 29.74 28.31
N VAL A 369 0.59 29.49 28.11
CA VAL A 369 -0.48 29.86 29.06
C VAL A 369 -1.24 28.62 29.53
N GLY A 370 -1.48 28.51 30.83
CA GLY A 370 -2.36 27.49 31.39
C GLY A 370 -2.85 27.81 32.81
N ARG A 371 -3.76 26.99 33.33
CA ARG A 371 -4.38 27.21 34.66
C ARG A 371 -3.54 26.70 35.82
N THR A 372 -2.73 25.66 35.59
CA THR A 372 -1.94 25.02 36.64
C THR A 372 -0.72 25.88 36.97
N ALA A 373 -0.38 26.08 38.24
CA ALA A 373 0.89 26.72 38.55
C ALA A 373 2.06 25.82 38.12
N SER A 374 3.18 26.41 37.66
CA SER A 374 4.31 25.64 37.09
C SER A 374 4.92 24.62 38.05
N ASN A 375 4.74 24.79 39.37
CA ASN A 375 5.30 23.93 40.40
C ASN A 375 4.36 22.80 40.83
N ASP A 376 3.10 22.84 40.41
CA ASP A 376 2.04 21.97 40.93
C ASP A 376 1.84 20.70 40.09
N ASP A 377 2.50 20.59 38.93
CA ASP A 377 2.33 19.47 38.02
C ASP A 377 3.63 19.08 37.29
N ASP A 378 3.92 17.79 37.31
CA ASP A 378 5.18 17.25 36.78
C ASP A 378 5.21 17.16 35.25
N GLU A 379 4.06 17.07 34.57
CA GLU A 379 3.99 17.18 33.11
C GLU A 379 4.38 18.60 32.68
N VAL A 380 3.80 19.62 33.33
CA VAL A 380 4.12 21.03 33.06
C VAL A 380 5.61 21.30 33.30
N LYS A 381 6.19 20.87 34.42
CA LYS A 381 7.63 21.03 34.69
C LYS A 381 8.51 20.38 33.62
N ARG A 382 8.19 19.14 33.23
CA ARG A 382 8.95 18.41 32.21
C ARG A 382 8.88 19.12 30.87
N ASN A 383 7.71 19.59 30.44
CA ASN A 383 7.56 20.33 29.20
C ASN A 383 8.32 21.66 29.23
N LEU A 384 8.21 22.45 30.29
CA LEU A 384 9.00 23.69 30.44
C LEU A 384 10.51 23.44 30.39
N ALA A 385 10.98 22.32 30.95
CA ALA A 385 12.38 21.91 30.83
C ALA A 385 12.75 21.53 29.38
N ARG A 386 11.86 20.90 28.61
CA ARG A 386 12.07 20.58 27.19
C ARG A 386 12.26 21.85 26.35
N PHE A 387 11.42 22.87 26.53
CA PHE A 387 11.59 24.16 25.86
C PHE A 387 12.94 24.82 26.19
N ARG A 388 13.31 24.85 27.48
CA ARG A 388 14.59 25.40 27.92
C ARG A 388 15.79 24.64 27.36
N ASN A 389 15.73 23.30 27.37
CA ASN A 389 16.81 22.45 26.87
C ASN A 389 16.96 22.55 25.35
N ALA A 390 15.89 22.86 24.63
CA ALA A 390 15.91 23.16 23.20
C ALA A 390 16.44 24.58 22.88
N GLY A 391 16.75 25.39 23.90
CA GLY A 391 17.23 26.77 23.71
C GLY A 391 16.15 27.78 23.32
N CYS A 392 14.87 27.40 23.35
CA CYS A 392 13.76 28.26 22.96
C CYS A 392 13.53 29.40 23.97
N ASN A 393 13.19 30.58 23.48
CA ASN A 393 12.80 31.72 24.31
C ASN A 393 11.34 31.58 24.80
N ALA A 394 11.10 30.60 25.67
CA ALA A 394 9.77 30.27 26.17
C ALA A 394 9.55 30.72 27.62
N HIS A 395 8.37 31.27 27.89
CA HIS A 395 7.93 31.73 29.20
C HIS A 395 6.57 31.14 29.56
N TYR A 396 6.34 30.87 30.84
CA TYR A 396 5.06 30.36 31.32
C TYR A 396 4.29 31.41 32.11
N VAL A 397 3.00 31.58 31.82
CA VAL A 397 2.10 32.46 32.57
C VAL A 397 0.85 31.68 32.98
N THR A 398 0.49 31.78 34.26
CA THR A 398 -0.72 31.15 34.78
C THR A 398 -1.92 32.08 34.60
N ALA A 399 -2.93 31.64 33.85
CA ALA A 399 -4.19 32.36 33.65
C ALA A 399 -5.32 31.38 33.34
N ASP A 400 -6.54 31.70 33.78
CA ASP A 400 -7.75 30.97 33.39
C ASP A 400 -8.45 31.69 32.25
N LEU A 401 -8.56 31.03 31.09
CA LEU A 401 -9.22 31.57 29.91
C LEU A 401 -10.75 31.51 30.00
N ALA A 402 -11.30 30.94 31.07
CA ALA A 402 -12.72 31.03 31.39
C ALA A 402 -13.07 32.29 32.23
N ASP A 403 -12.09 33.14 32.57
CA ASP A 403 -12.25 34.42 33.28
C ASP A 403 -11.75 35.59 32.40
N GLU A 404 -12.68 36.45 31.96
CA GLU A 404 -12.39 37.63 31.11
C GLU A 404 -11.35 38.56 31.74
N GLU A 405 -11.44 38.83 33.04
CA GLU A 405 -10.49 39.74 33.70
C GLU A 405 -9.10 39.12 33.78
N ALA A 406 -9.02 37.79 33.95
CA ALA A 406 -7.74 37.08 33.91
C ALA A 406 -7.10 37.16 32.51
N VAL A 407 -7.90 37.06 31.45
CA VAL A 407 -7.43 37.25 30.06
C VAL A 407 -6.91 38.67 29.84
N ARG A 408 -7.65 39.70 30.28
CA ARG A 408 -7.20 41.10 30.18
C ARG A 408 -5.87 41.34 30.90
N ARG A 409 -5.73 40.81 32.12
CA ARG A 409 -4.48 40.88 32.89
C ARG A 409 -3.32 40.17 32.18
N LEU A 410 -3.58 38.96 31.67
CA LEU A 410 -2.60 38.17 30.90
C LEU A 410 -2.04 38.98 29.72
N VAL A 411 -2.91 39.50 28.86
CA VAL A 411 -2.48 40.24 27.66
C VAL A 411 -1.73 41.51 28.04
N THR A 412 -2.21 42.25 29.04
CA THR A 412 -1.55 43.47 29.54
C THR A 412 -0.14 43.18 30.07
N ASP A 413 0.03 42.12 30.86
CA ASP A 413 1.32 41.75 31.45
C ASP A 413 2.30 41.24 30.39
N VAL A 414 1.82 40.44 29.43
CA VAL A 414 2.61 39.98 28.28
C VAL A 414 3.08 41.17 27.45
N ARG A 415 2.17 42.08 27.11
CA ARG A 415 2.48 43.29 26.36
C ARG A 415 3.57 44.13 27.03
N ARG A 416 3.43 44.37 28.33
CA ARG A 416 4.39 45.15 29.12
C ARG A 416 5.78 44.51 29.16
N LYS A 417 5.85 43.17 29.20
CA LYS A 417 7.11 42.45 29.45
C LYS A 417 7.84 42.02 28.18
N TYR A 418 7.10 41.65 27.14
CA TYR A 418 7.65 41.00 25.95
C TYR A 418 7.34 41.74 24.65
N GLY A 419 6.32 42.61 24.62
CA GLY A 419 5.86 43.30 23.41
C GLY A 419 4.46 42.86 22.97
N ASP A 420 3.97 43.46 21.88
CA ASP A 420 2.63 43.16 21.34
C ASP A 420 2.52 41.71 20.88
N VAL A 421 1.38 41.07 21.12
CA VAL A 421 1.11 39.68 20.69
C VAL A 421 0.85 39.67 19.19
N THR A 422 1.76 39.07 18.43
CA THR A 422 1.69 39.02 16.96
C THR A 422 1.29 37.65 16.42
N ALA A 423 1.27 36.60 17.26
CA ALA A 423 0.73 35.30 16.90
C ALA A 423 0.02 34.61 18.07
N ILE A 424 -0.99 33.80 17.77
CA ILE A 424 -1.72 32.98 18.75
C ILE A 424 -1.77 31.53 18.28
N LEU A 425 -1.41 30.60 19.16
CA LEU A 425 -1.69 29.18 19.05
C LEU A 425 -2.67 28.78 20.15
N HIS A 426 -3.94 28.62 19.82
CA HIS A 426 -5.00 28.39 20.78
C HIS A 426 -5.34 26.90 20.92
N ALA A 427 -4.75 26.23 21.92
CA ALA A 427 -4.96 24.81 22.23
C ALA A 427 -5.77 24.57 23.51
N ALA A 428 -6.25 25.64 24.17
CA ALA A 428 -7.05 25.50 25.39
C ALA A 428 -8.43 24.88 25.12
N GLY A 429 -8.77 23.86 25.91
CA GLY A 429 -10.06 23.20 25.84
C GLY A 429 -10.18 22.08 26.89
N VAL A 430 -11.41 21.67 27.13
CA VAL A 430 -11.76 20.50 27.94
C VAL A 430 -12.75 19.66 27.14
N ASN A 431 -12.71 18.34 27.36
CA ASN A 431 -13.70 17.43 26.81
C ASN A 431 -14.15 16.46 27.91
N ARG A 432 -15.47 16.35 28.09
CA ARG A 432 -16.12 15.45 29.05
C ARG A 432 -17.32 14.78 28.37
N PRO A 433 -17.11 13.66 27.66
CA PRO A 433 -18.16 13.03 26.88
C PRO A 433 -19.38 12.68 27.74
N ALA A 434 -20.57 13.00 27.24
CA ALA A 434 -21.85 12.67 27.85
C ALA A 434 -22.95 12.66 26.77
N LEU A 435 -23.87 11.69 26.87
CA LEU A 435 -24.98 11.55 25.93
C LEU A 435 -25.85 12.80 25.89
N CYS A 436 -26.38 13.15 24.72
CA CYS A 436 -27.10 14.40 24.53
C CYS A 436 -28.32 14.55 25.46
N GLU A 437 -28.96 13.44 25.85
CA GLU A 437 -30.10 13.41 26.78
C GLU A 437 -29.70 13.70 28.25
N GLN A 438 -28.40 13.61 28.58
CA GLN A 438 -27.86 13.84 29.92
C GLN A 438 -27.27 15.24 30.09
N LEU A 439 -27.09 15.98 28.99
CA LEU A 439 -26.43 17.28 29.00
C LEU A 439 -27.31 18.37 29.61
N THR A 440 -26.68 19.21 30.42
CA THR A 440 -27.23 20.45 30.95
C THR A 440 -26.62 21.65 30.25
N VAL A 441 -27.23 22.83 30.38
CA VAL A 441 -26.67 24.07 29.84
C VAL A 441 -25.28 24.36 30.45
N ASP A 442 -25.07 24.00 31.72
CA ASP A 442 -23.78 24.20 32.39
C ASP A 442 -22.66 23.36 31.77
N ASP A 443 -22.95 22.16 31.27
CA ASP A 443 -21.96 21.32 30.57
C ASP A 443 -21.49 21.97 29.25
N PHE A 444 -22.41 22.60 28.52
CA PHE A 444 -22.07 23.41 27.35
C PHE A 444 -21.23 24.63 27.75
N VAL A 445 -21.60 25.32 28.84
CA VAL A 445 -20.85 26.49 29.34
C VAL A 445 -19.43 26.12 29.75
N GLU A 446 -19.23 25.01 30.48
CA GLU A 446 -17.90 24.54 30.91
C GLU A 446 -17.01 24.23 29.70
N THR A 447 -17.59 23.67 28.63
CA THR A 447 -16.85 23.26 27.43
C THR A 447 -16.54 24.43 26.51
N VAL A 448 -17.51 25.31 26.28
CA VAL A 448 -17.40 26.45 25.35
C VAL A 448 -16.49 27.54 25.92
N LYS A 449 -16.59 27.88 27.21
CA LYS A 449 -15.89 29.03 27.80
C LYS A 449 -14.38 29.08 27.52
N PRO A 450 -13.57 28.08 27.92
CA PRO A 450 -12.12 28.16 27.75
C PRO A 450 -11.67 28.08 26.29
N LYS A 451 -12.51 27.51 25.41
CA LYS A 451 -12.19 27.25 24.01
C LYS A 451 -12.64 28.38 23.08
N VAL A 452 -13.83 28.91 23.27
CA VAL A 452 -14.45 29.89 22.36
C VAL A 452 -14.42 31.29 22.97
N GLU A 453 -15.02 31.48 24.15
CA GLU A 453 -15.08 32.80 24.78
C GLU A 453 -13.69 33.30 25.19
N GLY A 454 -12.84 32.41 25.71
CA GLY A 454 -11.44 32.72 25.99
C GLY A 454 -10.67 33.24 24.78
N LEU A 455 -10.90 32.67 23.59
CA LEU A 455 -10.29 33.17 22.36
C LEU A 455 -10.88 34.54 21.95
N LYS A 456 -12.21 34.71 22.03
CA LYS A 456 -12.85 36.01 21.73
C LYS A 456 -12.32 37.13 22.63
N TRP A 457 -12.15 36.86 23.92
CA TRP A 457 -11.56 37.82 24.86
C TRP A 457 -10.10 38.13 24.52
N LEU A 458 -9.30 37.12 24.17
CA LEU A 458 -7.93 37.34 23.70
C LEU A 458 -7.88 38.26 22.47
N LEU A 459 -8.70 37.98 21.47
CA LEU A 459 -8.78 38.76 20.23
C LEU A 459 -9.28 40.19 20.47
N THR A 460 -10.10 40.42 21.49
CA THR A 460 -10.58 41.75 21.88
C THR A 460 -9.49 42.61 22.52
N GLU A 461 -8.56 41.99 23.24
CA GLU A 461 -7.48 42.68 23.98
C GLU A 461 -6.20 42.87 23.14
N ILE A 462 -6.13 42.27 21.95
CA ILE A 462 -4.99 42.35 21.03
C ILE A 462 -5.26 43.41 19.94
N ASP A 463 -4.21 44.11 19.51
CA ASP A 463 -4.30 45.03 18.38
C ASP A 463 -4.44 44.25 17.06
N GLY A 464 -5.66 44.18 16.52
CA GLY A 464 -6.00 43.32 15.38
C GLY A 464 -5.08 43.44 14.15
N PRO A 465 -4.69 44.65 13.71
CA PRO A 465 -3.74 44.85 12.61
C PRO A 465 -2.32 44.32 12.86
N SER A 466 -1.94 44.10 14.13
CA SER A 466 -0.62 43.58 14.51
C SER A 466 -0.54 42.05 14.50
N LEU A 467 -1.68 41.36 14.53
CA LEU A 467 -1.73 39.90 14.54
C LEU A 467 -1.43 39.34 13.14
N LYS A 468 -0.37 38.56 13.03
CA LYS A 468 0.10 37.92 11.79
C LYS A 468 -0.45 36.50 11.63
N LEU A 469 -0.60 35.78 12.73
CA LEU A 469 -0.96 34.36 12.73
C LEU A 469 -1.94 34.00 13.86
N LEU A 470 -3.03 33.33 13.52
CA LEU A 470 -3.97 32.73 14.47
C LEU A 470 -4.19 31.27 14.09
N ILE A 471 -3.67 30.34 14.90
CA ILE A 471 -3.96 28.92 14.75
C ILE A 471 -4.80 28.49 15.95
N SER A 472 -5.96 27.90 15.70
CA SER A 472 -6.80 27.32 16.74
C SER A 472 -6.93 25.81 16.58
N PHE A 473 -6.79 25.06 17.67
CA PHE A 473 -6.95 23.60 17.63
C PHE A 473 -8.42 23.23 17.78
N GLY A 474 -9.04 22.81 16.68
CA GLY A 474 -10.37 22.24 16.60
C GLY A 474 -10.37 20.72 16.76
N SER A 475 -11.44 20.07 16.31
CA SER A 475 -11.56 18.61 16.27
C SER A 475 -12.42 18.17 15.09
N VAL A 476 -12.07 17.05 14.46
CA VAL A 476 -12.87 16.40 13.42
C VAL A 476 -14.31 16.11 13.85
N ILE A 477 -14.55 15.99 15.16
CA ILE A 477 -15.88 15.80 15.75
C ILE A 477 -16.86 16.94 15.38
N ALA A 478 -16.38 18.16 15.16
CA ALA A 478 -17.23 19.25 14.66
C ALA A 478 -17.78 18.98 13.25
N ARG A 479 -17.03 18.20 12.45
CA ARG A 479 -17.34 17.88 11.06
C ARG A 479 -18.13 16.60 10.90
N THR A 480 -17.80 15.57 11.68
CA THR A 480 -18.39 14.22 11.52
C THR A 480 -19.38 13.86 12.62
N GLY A 481 -19.38 14.58 13.74
CA GLY A 481 -20.07 14.15 14.96
C GLY A 481 -19.38 12.96 15.64
N MET A 482 -19.73 12.73 16.90
CA MET A 482 -19.35 11.54 17.65
C MET A 482 -20.35 11.31 18.80
N VAL A 483 -20.60 10.05 19.14
CA VAL A 483 -21.50 9.67 20.24
C VAL A 483 -21.01 10.28 21.55
N GLY A 484 -21.90 10.99 22.27
CA GLY A 484 -21.59 11.61 23.56
C GLY A 484 -20.81 12.93 23.47
N GLU A 485 -20.61 13.47 22.27
CA GLU A 485 -19.74 14.63 22.04
C GLU A 485 -20.52 15.86 21.57
N THR A 486 -21.81 15.94 21.88
CA THR A 486 -22.71 17.00 21.38
C THR A 486 -22.24 18.42 21.77
N HIS A 487 -21.84 18.62 23.03
CA HIS A 487 -21.36 19.91 23.54
C HIS A 487 -19.94 20.25 23.05
N TYR A 488 -19.07 19.25 22.90
CA TYR A 488 -17.71 19.43 22.37
C TYR A 488 -17.73 19.73 20.86
N ALA A 489 -18.59 19.07 20.09
CA ALA A 489 -18.80 19.34 18.67
C ALA A 489 -19.28 20.79 18.45
N LEU A 490 -20.20 21.28 19.31
CA LEU A 490 -20.64 22.68 19.28
C LEU A 490 -19.47 23.63 19.51
N ALA A 491 -18.69 23.42 20.58
CA ALA A 491 -17.58 24.30 20.93
C ALA A 491 -16.51 24.37 19.83
N ASN A 492 -16.22 23.24 19.17
CA ASN A 492 -15.26 23.21 18.05
C ASN A 492 -15.83 23.85 16.77
N THR A 493 -17.14 23.73 16.52
CA THR A 493 -17.82 24.43 15.41
C THR A 493 -17.70 25.95 15.59
N TRP A 494 -18.03 26.44 16.79
CA TRP A 494 -17.93 27.86 17.11
C TRP A 494 -16.49 28.37 17.10
N LEU A 495 -15.53 27.56 17.55
CA LEU A 495 -14.12 27.92 17.45
C LEU A 495 -13.70 28.15 15.98
N ALA A 496 -14.06 27.24 15.08
CA ALA A 496 -13.76 27.36 13.66
C ALA A 496 -14.37 28.64 13.05
N GLN A 497 -15.61 28.95 13.44
CA GLN A 497 -16.31 30.16 12.99
C GLN A 497 -15.67 31.44 13.52
N VAL A 498 -15.28 31.50 14.79
CA VAL A 498 -14.58 32.66 15.37
C VAL A 498 -13.28 32.93 14.61
N THR A 499 -12.50 31.87 14.34
CA THR A 499 -11.26 31.97 13.57
C THR A 499 -11.51 32.45 12.14
N GLN A 500 -12.54 31.91 11.46
CA GLN A 500 -12.90 32.33 10.10
C GLN A 500 -13.44 33.77 10.03
N GLN A 501 -14.20 34.20 11.02
CA GLN A 501 -14.69 35.58 11.11
C GLN A 501 -13.53 36.56 11.30
N TRP A 502 -12.58 36.20 12.15
CA TRP A 502 -11.37 37.00 12.34
C TRP A 502 -10.58 37.16 11.05
N GLN A 503 -10.36 36.06 10.30
CA GLN A 503 -9.73 36.10 8.97
C GLN A 503 -10.43 37.05 8.00
N SER A 504 -11.75 37.03 8.00
CA SER A 504 -12.57 37.85 7.10
C SER A 504 -12.48 39.34 7.42
N GLY A 505 -12.33 39.69 8.70
CA GLY A 505 -12.12 41.07 9.16
C GLY A 505 -10.66 41.54 9.07
N HIS A 506 -9.69 40.63 9.07
CA HIS A 506 -8.25 40.91 9.12
C HIS A 506 -7.51 40.12 8.02
N PRO A 507 -7.56 40.56 6.75
CA PRO A 507 -7.00 39.82 5.63
C PRO A 507 -5.47 39.66 5.67
N LEU A 508 -4.78 40.46 6.48
CA LEU A 508 -3.31 40.34 6.68
C LEU A 508 -2.94 39.32 7.78
N CYS A 509 -3.89 38.91 8.61
CA CYS A 509 -3.69 37.87 9.61
C CYS A 509 -4.02 36.52 8.98
N ARG A 510 -3.07 35.59 8.95
CA ARG A 510 -3.34 34.22 8.52
C ARG A 510 -4.03 33.46 9.65
N CYS A 511 -5.23 32.93 9.40
CA CYS A 511 -6.01 32.24 10.42
C CYS A 511 -6.40 30.83 9.97
N VAL A 512 -6.10 29.82 10.78
CA VAL A 512 -6.43 28.42 10.46
C VAL A 512 -6.92 27.69 11.70
N THR A 513 -8.03 26.98 11.57
CA THR A 513 -8.52 26.03 12.56
C THR A 513 -8.08 24.63 12.15
N MET A 514 -7.19 24.04 12.95
CA MET A 514 -6.70 22.69 12.72
C MET A 514 -7.59 21.70 13.46
N GLU A 515 -8.44 21.00 12.74
CA GLU A 515 -9.45 20.06 13.25
C GLU A 515 -8.85 18.67 13.36
N TRP A 516 -8.21 18.40 14.49
CA TRP A 516 -7.49 17.16 14.74
C TRP A 516 -8.43 15.95 14.86
N SER A 517 -8.01 14.82 14.30
CA SER A 517 -8.41 13.49 14.76
C SER A 517 -7.75 13.16 16.12
N VAL A 518 -8.01 11.97 16.64
CA VAL A 518 -7.48 11.53 17.94
C VAL A 518 -5.95 11.38 17.88
N TRP A 519 -5.25 11.89 18.90
CA TRP A 519 -3.81 11.69 19.08
C TRP A 519 -3.54 10.53 20.05
N SER A 520 -2.44 9.83 19.82
CA SER A 520 -1.86 8.83 20.73
C SER A 520 -0.58 9.35 21.40
N GLY A 521 -0.28 8.83 22.59
CA GLY A 521 0.91 9.20 23.39
C GLY A 521 0.76 10.50 24.18
N VAL A 522 -0.03 11.47 23.70
CA VAL A 522 -0.28 12.75 24.36
C VAL A 522 -1.72 13.25 24.15
N GLY A 523 -2.16 14.21 24.97
CA GLY A 523 -3.44 14.90 24.76
C GLY A 523 -4.65 14.24 25.42
N MET A 524 -5.86 14.55 24.93
CA MET A 524 -7.11 14.06 25.55
C MET A 524 -7.45 12.62 25.17
N GLY A 525 -7.13 12.17 23.95
CA GLY A 525 -7.40 10.80 23.49
C GLY A 525 -6.73 9.74 24.35
N GLU A 526 -5.44 9.93 24.65
CA GLU A 526 -4.67 9.08 25.57
C GLU A 526 -5.31 9.04 26.98
N ARG A 527 -5.68 10.21 27.52
CA ARG A 527 -6.22 10.33 28.88
C ARG A 527 -7.62 9.72 29.05
N LEU A 528 -8.40 9.70 27.98
CA LEU A 528 -9.74 9.10 27.98
C LEU A 528 -9.71 7.57 27.82
N GLY A 529 -8.56 6.98 27.49
CA GLY A 529 -8.40 5.53 27.36
C GLY A 529 -9.19 4.90 26.21
N THR A 530 -9.60 5.70 25.22
CA THR A 530 -10.50 5.26 24.13
C THR A 530 -9.77 4.77 22.88
N LEU A 531 -8.43 4.82 22.86
CA LEU A 531 -7.63 4.54 21.66
C LEU A 531 -7.85 3.13 21.08
N GLU A 532 -7.93 2.10 21.94
CA GLU A 532 -8.15 0.72 21.49
C GLU A 532 -9.55 0.56 20.88
N SER A 533 -10.57 1.12 21.53
CA SER A 533 -11.93 1.14 21.00
C SER A 533 -12.04 1.88 19.67
N LEU A 534 -11.30 2.99 19.49
CA LEU A 534 -11.29 3.76 18.25
C LEU A 534 -10.56 3.03 17.12
N ARG A 535 -9.47 2.33 17.42
CA ARG A 535 -8.79 1.43 16.46
C ARG A 535 -9.72 0.32 15.97
N LEU A 536 -10.49 -0.29 16.88
CA LEU A 536 -11.50 -1.29 16.53
C LEU A 536 -12.63 -0.72 15.65
N GLN A 537 -12.87 0.59 15.71
CA GLN A 537 -13.80 1.30 14.82
C GLN A 537 -13.15 1.75 13.50
N GLY A 538 -11.90 1.36 13.23
CA GLY A 538 -11.17 1.74 12.01
C GLY A 538 -10.61 3.17 12.03
N ILE A 539 -10.49 3.79 13.20
CA ILE A 539 -9.86 5.11 13.38
C ILE A 539 -8.40 4.93 13.76
N THR A 540 -7.48 5.42 12.91
CA THR A 540 -6.04 5.46 13.17
C THR A 540 -5.70 6.69 14.02
N PRO A 541 -5.21 6.51 15.26
CA PRO A 541 -4.71 7.62 16.07
C PRO A 541 -3.45 8.23 15.46
N ILE A 542 -3.33 9.55 15.55
CA ILE A 542 -2.14 10.29 15.11
C ILE A 542 -1.04 10.11 16.15
N GLY A 543 0.14 9.64 15.73
CA GLY A 543 1.33 9.60 16.58
C GLY A 543 1.78 11.02 16.97
N THR A 544 2.59 11.15 18.02
CA THR A 544 3.09 12.47 18.43
C THR A 544 3.97 13.10 17.35
N ASP A 545 4.87 12.31 16.75
CA ASP A 545 5.78 12.79 15.70
C ASP A 545 5.00 13.12 14.42
N ASP A 546 4.06 12.27 13.99
CA ASP A 546 3.20 12.53 12.83
C ASP A 546 2.35 13.78 13.02
N GLY A 547 1.80 13.98 14.21
CA GLY A 547 1.00 15.16 14.54
C GLY A 547 1.83 16.45 14.50
N VAL A 548 3.07 16.41 14.97
CA VAL A 548 4.01 17.53 14.84
C VAL A 548 4.37 17.78 13.38
N GLU A 549 4.64 16.74 12.59
CA GLU A 549 4.91 16.87 11.15
C GLU A 549 3.73 17.51 10.41
N MET A 550 2.50 17.10 10.71
CA MET A 550 1.30 17.73 10.15
C MET A 550 1.19 19.20 10.56
N PHE A 551 1.49 19.54 11.80
CA PHE A 551 1.50 20.94 12.23
C PHE A 551 2.56 21.76 11.49
N GLU A 552 3.75 21.22 11.26
CA GLU A 552 4.82 21.86 10.49
C GLU A 552 4.42 22.04 9.02
N LYS A 553 3.82 21.03 8.38
CA LYS A 553 3.25 21.14 7.02
C LYS A 553 2.17 22.22 6.96
N LEU A 554 1.31 22.31 7.96
CA LEU A 554 0.34 23.41 8.06
C LEU A 554 1.05 24.75 8.14
N LEU A 555 2.11 24.89 8.93
CA LEU A 555 2.87 26.13 9.00
C LEU A 555 3.48 26.49 7.63
N GLN A 556 3.92 25.53 6.82
CA GLN A 556 4.59 25.73 5.52
C GLN A 556 3.66 25.97 4.31
N SER A 557 2.34 26.11 4.49
CA SER A 557 1.39 26.30 3.38
C SER A 557 0.33 27.34 3.71
N ASP A 558 0.13 28.33 2.84
CA ASP A 558 -0.95 29.32 2.94
C ASP A 558 -2.24 28.92 2.19
N ARG A 559 -2.24 27.73 1.56
CA ARG A 559 -3.35 27.23 0.73
C ARG A 559 -4.54 26.72 1.53
N PHE A 560 -4.35 26.36 2.80
CA PHE A 560 -5.40 25.79 3.61
C PHE A 560 -6.53 26.80 3.87
N ALA A 561 -7.77 26.33 3.78
CA ALA A 561 -8.92 27.08 4.22
C ALA A 561 -8.84 27.41 5.72
N ALA A 562 -9.69 28.32 6.19
CA ALA A 562 -9.76 28.71 7.60
C ALA A 562 -10.12 27.54 8.56
N GLY A 563 -10.56 26.39 8.04
CA GLY A 563 -10.71 25.14 8.78
C GLY A 563 -10.21 23.95 7.94
N VAL A 564 -9.33 23.13 8.53
CA VAL A 564 -8.73 21.95 7.89
C VAL A 564 -8.73 20.77 8.86
N VAL A 565 -9.22 19.63 8.41
CA VAL A 565 -9.20 18.37 9.17
C VAL A 565 -7.84 17.70 9.00
N ALA A 566 -7.24 17.27 10.09
CA ALA A 566 -5.98 16.52 10.10
C ALA A 566 -6.24 15.12 10.66
N ALA A 567 -6.14 14.09 9.81
CA ALA A 567 -6.53 12.73 10.19
C ALA A 567 -5.82 11.64 9.37
N GLY A 568 -5.71 10.44 9.96
CA GLY A 568 -5.39 9.20 9.22
C GLY A 568 -6.67 8.52 8.74
N ARG A 569 -6.77 7.19 8.88
CA ARG A 569 -8.07 6.52 8.69
C ARG A 569 -9.05 6.92 9.78
N PHE A 570 -10.31 7.16 9.44
CA PHE A 570 -11.38 7.39 10.42
C PHE A 570 -12.74 6.83 9.96
N GLY A 571 -12.71 5.76 9.17
CA GLY A 571 -13.90 5.11 8.59
C GLY A 571 -14.65 5.97 7.57
N GLU A 572 -15.86 5.57 7.20
CA GLU A 572 -16.79 6.37 6.40
C GLU A 572 -17.75 7.13 7.36
N PRO A 573 -17.54 8.43 7.59
CA PRO A 573 -18.32 9.20 8.57
C PRO A 573 -19.79 9.34 8.13
N ARG A 574 -20.74 9.05 9.03
CA ARG A 574 -22.19 9.07 8.73
C ARG A 574 -22.71 10.42 8.26
N THR A 575 -22.17 11.52 8.78
CA THR A 575 -22.75 12.86 8.59
C THR A 575 -22.04 13.69 7.52
N LEU A 576 -20.76 13.43 7.24
CA LEU A 576 -19.97 14.18 6.28
C LEU A 576 -19.16 13.24 5.38
N LEU A 577 -19.83 12.70 4.37
CA LEU A 577 -19.24 11.74 3.44
C LEU A 577 -18.13 12.35 2.58
N PHE A 578 -17.18 11.52 2.14
CA PHE A 578 -16.22 11.88 1.11
C PHE A 578 -16.91 12.21 -0.21
N GLU A 579 -16.33 13.13 -0.98
CA GLU A 579 -16.68 13.32 -2.39
C GLU A 579 -16.33 12.03 -3.14
N LYS A 580 -17.35 11.34 -3.67
CA LYS A 580 -17.14 10.08 -4.41
C LYS A 580 -16.64 10.40 -5.81
N ASP A 581 -15.49 9.84 -6.15
CA ASP A 581 -15.02 9.75 -7.53
C ASP A 581 -15.57 8.47 -8.18
N GLU A 582 -15.93 8.54 -9.46
CA GLU A 582 -16.16 7.34 -10.24
C GLU A 582 -14.81 6.67 -10.50
N LEU A 583 -14.67 5.42 -10.06
CA LEU A 583 -13.45 4.66 -10.27
C LEU A 583 -13.41 4.11 -11.70
N PRO A 584 -12.23 4.09 -12.35
CA PRO A 584 -12.11 3.53 -13.68
C PRO A 584 -12.43 2.03 -13.67
N LEU A 585 -13.07 1.56 -14.74
CA LEU A 585 -13.42 0.15 -14.89
C LEU A 585 -12.19 -0.65 -15.32
N LEU A 586 -11.37 -1.07 -14.36
CA LEU A 586 -10.09 -1.78 -14.57
C LEU A 586 -10.09 -3.16 -13.88
N ARG A 587 -9.26 -4.08 -14.39
CA ARG A 587 -9.23 -5.50 -13.98
C ARG A 587 -9.03 -5.67 -12.47
N PHE A 588 -8.14 -4.88 -11.87
CA PHE A 588 -7.71 -5.03 -10.49
C PHE A 588 -8.45 -4.08 -9.52
N LEU A 589 -9.60 -3.55 -9.94
CA LEU A 589 -10.47 -2.66 -9.18
C LEU A 589 -11.90 -3.22 -9.01
N GLU A 590 -12.09 -4.53 -9.21
CA GLU A 590 -13.42 -5.15 -9.29
C GLU A 590 -14.20 -5.14 -7.96
N ASP A 591 -13.51 -5.30 -6.83
CA ASP A 591 -14.11 -5.36 -5.50
C ASP A 591 -13.37 -4.43 -4.53
N VAL A 592 -13.83 -3.18 -4.44
CA VAL A 592 -13.24 -2.15 -3.58
C VAL A 592 -13.60 -2.42 -2.12
N LYS A 593 -12.57 -2.69 -1.30
CA LYS A 593 -12.69 -2.99 0.12
C LYS A 593 -12.59 -1.76 1.01
N TYR A 594 -11.78 -0.78 0.60
CA TYR A 594 -11.63 0.49 1.31
C TYR A 594 -11.18 1.57 0.34
N HIS A 595 -11.76 2.76 0.44
CA HIS A 595 -11.40 3.87 -0.44
C HIS A 595 -11.55 5.21 0.26
N VAL A 596 -10.43 5.93 0.37
CA VAL A 596 -10.39 7.36 0.67
C VAL A 596 -9.93 8.07 -0.60
N PRO A 597 -10.84 8.76 -1.31
CA PRO A 597 -10.55 9.38 -2.61
C PRO A 597 -9.28 10.24 -2.58
N GLY A 598 -8.34 9.92 -3.47
CA GLY A 598 -7.06 10.61 -3.59
C GLY A 598 -6.03 10.31 -2.49
N VAL A 599 -6.31 9.40 -1.55
CA VAL A 599 -5.36 9.02 -0.48
C VAL A 599 -5.10 7.53 -0.45
N GLU A 600 -6.11 6.68 -0.32
CA GLU A 600 -5.90 5.24 -0.16
C GLU A 600 -6.98 4.45 -0.87
N LEU A 601 -6.58 3.36 -1.53
CA LEU A 601 -7.48 2.43 -2.18
C LEU A 601 -7.00 0.99 -1.91
N VAL A 602 -7.92 0.16 -1.43
CA VAL A 602 -7.72 -1.27 -1.26
C VAL A 602 -8.78 -1.98 -2.09
N ALA A 603 -8.35 -2.79 -3.05
CA ALA A 603 -9.22 -3.56 -3.92
C ALA A 603 -8.80 -5.03 -3.92
N ASP A 604 -9.81 -5.90 -3.93
CA ASP A 604 -9.63 -7.34 -4.11
C ASP A 604 -9.92 -7.72 -5.56
N SER A 605 -9.25 -8.76 -6.02
CA SER A 605 -9.50 -9.36 -7.31
C SER A 605 -9.35 -10.88 -7.27
N GLU A 606 -10.27 -11.61 -7.89
CA GLU A 606 -10.26 -13.06 -7.90
C GLU A 606 -9.44 -13.59 -9.09
N LEU A 607 -8.33 -14.26 -8.80
CA LEU A 607 -7.49 -14.91 -9.79
C LEU A 607 -7.92 -16.37 -10.01
N THR A 608 -8.27 -16.71 -11.25
CA THR A 608 -8.61 -18.08 -11.65
C THR A 608 -8.05 -18.37 -13.05
N LEU A 609 -7.84 -19.65 -13.39
CA LEU A 609 -7.42 -20.03 -14.75
C LEU A 609 -8.46 -19.64 -15.84
N PHE A 610 -9.70 -19.37 -15.45
CA PHE A 610 -10.76 -18.93 -16.35
C PHE A 610 -10.72 -17.41 -16.57
N ASN A 611 -10.66 -16.63 -15.49
CA ASN A 611 -10.60 -15.17 -15.55
C ASN A 611 -9.25 -14.68 -16.07
N ASP A 612 -8.18 -15.42 -15.77
CA ASP A 612 -6.78 -15.05 -15.99
C ASP A 612 -6.06 -16.19 -16.73
N PRO A 613 -6.39 -16.44 -18.02
CA PRO A 613 -5.86 -17.58 -18.79
C PRO A 613 -4.34 -17.59 -18.93
N TYR A 614 -3.66 -16.44 -18.77
CA TYR A 614 -2.19 -16.35 -18.77
C TYR A 614 -1.55 -17.16 -17.63
N LEU A 615 -2.26 -17.42 -16.53
CA LEU A 615 -1.73 -18.20 -15.40
C LEU A 615 -1.41 -19.65 -15.78
N ALA A 616 -2.17 -20.25 -16.70
CA ALA A 616 -1.90 -21.60 -17.20
C ALA A 616 -0.61 -21.67 -18.05
N GLU A 617 -0.17 -20.53 -18.57
CA GLU A 617 1.00 -20.38 -19.43
C GLU A 617 2.26 -19.93 -18.66
N HIS A 618 2.07 -19.45 -17.43
CA HIS A 618 3.10 -19.07 -16.48
C HIS A 618 3.05 -19.98 -15.24
N ALA A 619 3.44 -21.25 -15.44
CA ALA A 619 3.46 -22.27 -14.40
C ALA A 619 4.87 -22.79 -14.16
N TYR A 620 5.34 -22.70 -12.92
CA TYR A 620 6.62 -23.25 -12.48
C TYR A 620 6.38 -24.57 -11.75
N ASP A 621 7.06 -25.63 -12.18
CA ASP A 621 6.88 -27.01 -11.66
C ASP A 621 5.40 -27.43 -11.60
N GLY A 622 4.63 -27.08 -12.65
CA GLY A 622 3.20 -27.36 -12.74
C GLY A 622 2.29 -26.48 -11.88
N THR A 623 2.83 -25.59 -11.06
CA THR A 623 2.07 -24.66 -10.22
C THR A 623 1.90 -23.31 -10.93
N PRO A 624 0.67 -22.87 -11.24
CA PRO A 624 0.41 -21.54 -11.78
C PRO A 624 0.87 -20.45 -10.80
N LEU A 625 1.72 -19.54 -11.27
CA LEU A 625 2.22 -18.41 -10.48
C LEU A 625 1.77 -17.11 -11.13
N LEU A 626 1.37 -16.13 -10.32
CA LEU A 626 1.15 -14.77 -10.79
C LEU A 626 2.50 -14.16 -11.23
N PRO A 627 2.66 -13.76 -12.51
CA PRO A 627 3.87 -13.06 -12.92
C PRO A 627 4.01 -11.73 -12.18
N ALA A 628 5.22 -11.41 -11.71
CA ALA A 628 5.50 -10.15 -11.02
C ALA A 628 5.12 -8.92 -11.89
N VAL A 629 5.28 -9.03 -13.21
CA VAL A 629 4.95 -7.97 -14.15
C VAL A 629 3.44 -7.65 -14.23
N VAL A 630 2.57 -8.62 -13.95
CA VAL A 630 1.11 -8.41 -13.87
C VAL A 630 0.76 -7.73 -12.54
N SER A 631 1.56 -7.97 -11.51
CA SER A 631 1.41 -7.26 -10.23
C SER A 631 1.78 -5.78 -10.33
N PHE A 632 2.77 -5.43 -11.15
CA PHE A 632 3.07 -4.02 -11.46
C PHE A 632 1.89 -3.34 -12.18
N GLU A 633 1.23 -4.06 -13.08
CA GLU A 633 0.00 -3.58 -13.73
C GLU A 633 -1.12 -3.36 -12.71
N ALA A 634 -1.32 -4.29 -11.77
CA ALA A 634 -2.30 -4.12 -10.70
C ALA A 634 -2.03 -2.88 -9.82
N MET A 635 -0.76 -2.65 -9.45
CA MET A 635 -0.35 -1.43 -8.74
C MET A 635 -0.61 -0.16 -9.58
N ALA A 636 -0.30 -0.19 -10.88
CA ALA A 636 -0.52 0.94 -11.77
C ALA A 636 -2.02 1.29 -11.91
N GLN A 637 -2.92 0.30 -11.94
CA GLN A 637 -4.38 0.53 -11.99
C GLN A 637 -4.91 1.19 -10.71
N VAL A 638 -4.45 0.73 -9.54
CA VAL A 638 -4.78 1.39 -8.25
C VAL A 638 -4.25 2.81 -8.20
N ALA A 639 -3.03 3.04 -8.71
CA ALA A 639 -2.46 4.37 -8.78
C ALA A 639 -3.25 5.31 -9.69
N ALA A 640 -3.65 4.85 -10.87
CA ALA A 640 -4.43 5.64 -11.82
C ALA A 640 -5.78 6.08 -11.23
N ALA A 641 -6.42 5.19 -10.46
CA ALA A 641 -7.61 5.52 -9.69
C ALA A 641 -7.34 6.61 -8.64
N LEU A 642 -6.25 6.50 -7.86
CA LEU A 642 -5.85 7.51 -6.86
C LEU A 642 -5.37 8.84 -7.47
N ALA A 643 -4.84 8.79 -8.70
CA ALA A 643 -4.36 9.94 -9.45
C ALA A 643 -5.48 10.67 -10.22
N LYS A 644 -6.71 10.13 -10.22
CA LYS A 644 -7.84 10.58 -11.05
C LYS A 644 -7.47 10.63 -12.55
N GLU A 645 -6.88 9.54 -13.05
CA GLU A 645 -6.55 9.32 -14.46
C GLU A 645 -5.56 10.30 -15.11
N LYS A 646 -4.74 11.02 -14.31
CA LYS A 646 -3.57 11.69 -14.89
C LYS A 646 -2.66 10.68 -15.58
N SER A 647 -2.38 10.90 -16.86
CA SER A 647 -1.45 10.07 -17.64
C SER A 647 -0.03 10.63 -17.48
N PRO A 648 0.91 9.89 -16.87
CA PRO A 648 2.29 10.32 -16.73
C PRO A 648 3.09 10.04 -18.02
N ALA A 649 4.14 10.83 -18.27
CA ALA A 649 5.07 10.58 -19.38
C ALA A 649 5.90 9.30 -19.12
N ALA A 650 6.25 9.05 -17.86
CA ALA A 650 6.85 7.81 -17.41
C ALA A 650 6.43 7.42 -15.99
N ILE A 651 6.48 6.12 -15.71
CA ILE A 651 6.20 5.52 -14.41
C ILE A 651 7.48 4.88 -13.89
N GLU A 652 7.93 5.26 -12.70
CA GLU A 652 9.08 4.64 -12.05
C GLU A 652 8.64 3.88 -10.81
N PHE A 653 8.86 2.56 -10.78
CA PHE A 653 8.79 1.76 -9.56
C PHE A 653 10.15 1.81 -8.87
N VAL A 654 10.17 2.06 -7.56
CA VAL A 654 11.37 2.19 -6.72
C VAL A 654 11.27 1.24 -5.54
N ASP A 655 12.40 0.63 -5.17
CA ASP A 655 12.50 -0.32 -4.05
C ASP A 655 11.44 -1.43 -4.12
N VAL A 656 11.36 -2.07 -5.28
CA VAL A 656 10.46 -3.20 -5.48
C VAL A 656 11.02 -4.41 -4.73
N LEU A 657 10.20 -5.00 -3.87
CA LEU A 657 10.48 -6.23 -3.14
C LEU A 657 9.50 -7.31 -3.57
N LEU A 658 10.02 -8.46 -3.99
CA LEU A 658 9.25 -9.64 -4.38
C LEU A 658 9.52 -10.76 -3.38
N GLU A 659 8.87 -10.71 -2.21
CA GLU A 659 9.23 -11.52 -1.05
C GLU A 659 8.71 -12.95 -1.15
N ARG A 660 7.51 -13.13 -1.71
CA ARG A 660 6.89 -14.43 -1.87
C ARG A 660 6.16 -14.54 -3.21
N PRO A 661 6.35 -15.62 -3.99
CA PRO A 661 5.56 -15.83 -5.19
C PRO A 661 4.10 -16.09 -4.83
N VAL A 662 3.18 -15.46 -5.57
CA VAL A 662 1.74 -15.69 -5.43
C VAL A 662 1.35 -16.90 -6.27
N ALA A 663 1.12 -18.03 -5.60
CA ALA A 663 0.65 -19.26 -6.24
C ALA A 663 -0.87 -19.27 -6.36
N VAL A 664 -1.37 -19.59 -7.55
CA VAL A 664 -2.81 -19.70 -7.82
C VAL A 664 -3.23 -21.16 -7.77
N ASN A 665 -4.26 -21.45 -6.99
CA ASN A 665 -4.78 -22.80 -6.89
C ASN A 665 -5.42 -23.23 -8.22
N GLY A 666 -4.84 -24.20 -8.92
CA GLY A 666 -5.31 -24.63 -10.25
C GLY A 666 -6.74 -25.16 -10.30
N ALA A 667 -7.35 -25.52 -9.17
CA ALA A 667 -8.75 -25.97 -9.09
C ALA A 667 -9.70 -24.96 -8.41
N GLY A 668 -9.18 -23.83 -7.94
CA GLY A 668 -9.92 -22.86 -7.13
C GLY A 668 -9.61 -21.43 -7.50
N ALA A 669 -9.97 -20.52 -6.61
CA ALA A 669 -9.68 -19.10 -6.72
C ALA A 669 -8.62 -18.69 -5.69
N THR A 670 -7.78 -17.73 -6.07
CA THR A 670 -6.89 -17.03 -5.16
C THR A 670 -7.24 -15.55 -5.22
N THR A 671 -7.64 -14.95 -4.10
CA THR A 671 -7.93 -13.51 -4.05
C THR A 671 -6.63 -12.74 -3.91
N LEU A 672 -6.38 -11.82 -4.83
CA LEU A 672 -5.32 -10.85 -4.80
C LEU A 672 -5.86 -9.55 -4.20
N ARG A 673 -5.26 -9.07 -3.11
CA ARG A 673 -5.54 -7.76 -2.52
C ARG A 673 -4.44 -6.79 -2.89
N VAL A 674 -4.80 -5.71 -3.53
CA VAL A 674 -3.89 -4.61 -3.89
C VAL A 674 -4.20 -3.42 -3.00
N CYS A 675 -3.26 -3.09 -2.12
CA CYS A 675 -3.33 -1.92 -1.26
C CYS A 675 -2.43 -0.83 -1.85
N GLY A 676 -3.00 0.36 -2.10
CA GLY A 676 -2.26 1.53 -2.56
C GLY A 676 -2.55 2.75 -1.70
N VAL A 677 -1.51 3.49 -1.31
CA VAL A 677 -1.62 4.80 -0.66
C VAL A 677 -0.85 5.84 -1.47
N ARG A 678 -1.49 6.96 -1.76
CA ARG A 678 -0.88 8.14 -2.37
C ARG A 678 -0.23 8.96 -1.26
N GLU A 679 1.05 9.23 -1.44
CA GLU A 679 1.83 10.08 -0.55
C GLU A 679 1.79 11.53 -1.06
N ASN A 680 2.86 12.29 -0.84
CA ASN A 680 2.97 13.66 -1.35
C ASN A 680 3.04 13.67 -2.89
N GLY A 681 2.27 14.56 -3.52
CA GLY A 681 2.34 14.77 -4.97
C GLY A 681 1.93 13.53 -5.75
N ASP A 682 2.80 13.07 -6.64
CA ASP A 682 2.55 12.00 -7.60
C ASP A 682 3.37 10.72 -7.23
N CYS A 683 3.58 10.50 -5.93
CA CYS A 683 4.21 9.32 -5.32
C CYS A 683 3.19 8.41 -4.64
N PHE A 684 3.42 7.09 -4.71
CA PHE A 684 2.51 6.07 -4.21
C PHE A 684 3.29 4.93 -3.54
N ARG A 685 2.76 4.35 -2.45
CA ARG A 685 3.25 3.09 -1.89
C ARG A 685 2.23 1.98 -2.09
N PHE A 686 2.72 0.77 -2.35
CA PHE A 686 1.92 -0.41 -2.58
C PHE A 686 2.33 -1.60 -1.74
N ALA A 687 1.35 -2.41 -1.38
CA ALA A 687 1.50 -3.77 -0.88
C ALA A 687 0.48 -4.67 -1.58
N ILE A 688 0.92 -5.82 -2.06
CA ILE A 688 0.06 -6.88 -2.59
C ILE A 688 0.05 -8.04 -1.62
N ARG A 689 -1.13 -8.62 -1.38
CA ARG A 689 -1.32 -9.76 -0.49
C ARG A 689 -2.28 -10.76 -1.12
N ASP A 690 -2.07 -12.05 -0.90
CA ASP A 690 -2.97 -13.09 -1.36
C ASP A 690 -3.81 -13.74 -0.24
N SER A 691 -4.89 -14.41 -0.64
CA SER A 691 -5.75 -15.16 0.28
C SER A 691 -5.10 -16.40 0.89
N ASN A 692 -4.03 -16.95 0.29
CA ASN A 692 -3.32 -18.11 0.83
C ASN A 692 -2.61 -17.76 2.15
N SER A 693 -2.11 -16.53 2.28
CA SER A 693 -1.58 -15.97 3.52
C SER A 693 -2.65 -15.39 4.45
N ARG A 694 -3.94 -15.49 4.07
CA ARG A 694 -5.06 -14.75 4.70
C ARG A 694 -4.81 -13.25 4.77
N PHE A 695 -4.08 -12.70 3.79
CA PHE A 695 -3.68 -11.30 3.72
C PHE A 695 -2.83 -10.80 4.90
N HIS A 696 -2.10 -11.68 5.59
CA HIS A 696 -1.25 -11.30 6.71
C HIS A 696 0.19 -10.92 6.30
N THR A 697 0.64 -11.35 5.13
CA THR A 697 1.98 -11.08 4.63
C THR A 697 1.92 -10.25 3.36
N ASP A 698 2.83 -9.29 3.24
CA ASP A 698 3.06 -8.59 1.98
C ASP A 698 3.82 -9.54 1.06
N ASP A 699 3.20 -9.92 -0.06
CA ASP A 699 3.83 -10.76 -1.07
C ASP A 699 4.77 -9.91 -1.93
N PHE A 700 4.26 -8.77 -2.39
CA PHE A 700 5.02 -7.76 -3.14
C PHE A 700 4.86 -6.37 -2.52
N ARG A 701 5.94 -5.59 -2.53
CA ARG A 701 5.96 -4.19 -2.10
C ARG A 701 6.68 -3.33 -3.14
N ALA A 702 6.21 -2.11 -3.33
CA ALA A 702 6.90 -1.14 -4.17
C ALA A 702 6.49 0.28 -3.79
N ARG A 703 7.37 1.24 -4.06
CA ARG A 703 6.97 2.63 -4.22
C ARG A 703 6.88 2.93 -5.72
N MET A 704 6.00 3.82 -6.13
CA MET A 704 5.85 4.23 -7.51
C MET A 704 5.80 5.75 -7.60
N VAL A 705 6.43 6.31 -8.64
CA VAL A 705 6.50 7.74 -8.91
C VAL A 705 6.03 7.96 -10.34
N TYR A 706 5.13 8.92 -10.54
CA TYR A 706 4.75 9.42 -11.85
C TYR A 706 5.64 10.60 -12.22
N HIS A 707 6.20 10.54 -13.43
CA HIS A 707 7.09 11.55 -13.98
C HIS A 707 6.38 12.32 -15.11
N ASP A 708 6.56 13.63 -15.11
CA ASP A 708 6.21 14.47 -16.25
C ASP A 708 7.32 14.44 -17.33
N GLU A 709 7.10 15.15 -18.44
CA GLU A 709 8.07 15.22 -19.55
C GLU A 709 9.44 15.77 -19.12
N THR A 710 9.47 16.71 -18.17
CA THR A 710 10.73 17.34 -17.72
C THR A 710 11.54 16.36 -16.88
N ALA A 711 10.88 15.65 -15.96
CA ALA A 711 11.51 14.61 -15.17
C ALA A 711 11.94 13.41 -16.03
N LEU A 712 11.18 13.08 -17.08
CA LEU A 712 11.56 12.06 -18.06
C LEU A 712 12.86 12.45 -18.79
N ASP A 713 13.02 13.70 -19.23
CA ASP A 713 14.27 14.15 -19.85
C ASP A 713 15.49 13.93 -18.93
N GLU A 714 15.36 14.21 -17.63
CA GLU A 714 16.42 13.95 -16.64
C GLU A 714 16.72 12.46 -16.49
N LEU A 715 15.69 11.60 -16.51
CA LEU A 715 15.86 10.14 -16.50
C LEU A 715 16.56 9.64 -17.77
N LEU A 716 16.26 10.22 -18.92
CA LEU A 716 16.86 9.87 -20.21
C LEU A 716 18.33 10.30 -20.32
N LEU A 717 18.76 11.31 -19.56
CA LEU A 717 20.17 11.73 -19.48
C LEU A 717 21.06 10.74 -18.72
N ARG A 718 20.49 9.80 -17.94
CA ARG A 718 21.27 8.75 -17.27
C ARG A 718 22.02 7.91 -18.33
N PRO A 719 23.28 7.49 -18.07
CA PRO A 719 24.06 6.72 -19.03
C PRO A 719 23.29 5.48 -19.46
N ARG A 720 23.01 5.34 -20.77
CA ARG A 720 22.34 4.12 -21.25
C ARG A 720 23.32 2.95 -21.15
N LEU A 721 22.77 1.73 -21.11
CA LEU A 721 23.52 0.49 -21.33
C LEU A 721 23.85 0.41 -22.84
N VAL A 722 24.49 1.45 -23.39
CA VAL A 722 24.78 1.55 -24.82
C VAL A 722 25.81 0.48 -25.16
N TRP A 723 25.39 -0.50 -25.96
CA TRP A 723 26.30 -1.21 -26.85
C TRP A 723 26.82 -0.26 -27.92
N SER A 724 27.94 0.39 -27.63
CA SER A 724 28.69 1.05 -28.68
C SER A 724 29.20 -0.03 -29.64
N ASN A 725 28.64 -0.08 -30.86
CA ASN A 725 29.24 -0.61 -32.10
C ASN A 725 28.75 -1.94 -32.71
N VAL A 726 27.47 -2.33 -32.59
CA VAL A 726 26.91 -3.35 -33.53
C VAL A 726 26.15 -2.72 -34.70
N ALA A 727 25.69 -1.47 -34.59
CA ALA A 727 25.26 -0.73 -35.77
C ALA A 727 26.48 -0.28 -36.57
N ARG A 728 26.86 -1.06 -37.60
CA ARG A 728 27.58 -0.47 -38.73
C ARG A 728 26.62 0.54 -39.35
N THR A 729 26.81 1.83 -39.09
CA THR A 729 26.26 2.85 -39.98
C THR A 729 26.94 2.64 -41.33
N SER A 730 26.22 2.07 -42.29
CA SER A 730 26.62 2.19 -43.68
C SER A 730 26.68 3.69 -44.01
N THR A 731 27.54 4.08 -44.95
CA THR A 731 27.68 5.48 -45.42
C THR A 731 26.38 6.09 -45.97
N ASN A 732 25.28 5.33 -46.01
CA ASN A 732 23.96 5.75 -46.49
C ASN A 732 22.88 5.81 -45.38
N GLY A 733 23.21 5.56 -44.11
CA GLY A 733 22.24 5.69 -43.00
C GLY A 733 21.34 4.48 -42.77
N ASP A 734 21.51 3.39 -43.54
CA ASP A 734 20.85 2.11 -43.25
C ASP A 734 21.66 1.33 -42.20
N VAL A 735 20.98 0.90 -41.13
CA VAL A 735 21.51 -0.01 -40.10
C VAL A 735 21.56 -1.42 -40.69
N GLU A 736 22.76 -1.93 -41.00
CA GLU A 736 22.91 -3.34 -41.33
C GLU A 736 22.60 -4.19 -40.09
N SER A 737 21.68 -5.16 -40.22
CA SER A 737 21.40 -6.14 -39.16
C SER A 737 22.66 -6.95 -38.83
N PRO A 738 22.91 -7.30 -37.55
CA PRO A 738 24.04 -8.15 -37.15
C PRO A 738 24.04 -9.47 -37.92
N ALA A 739 25.22 -10.06 -38.19
CA ALA A 739 25.28 -11.34 -38.90
C ALA A 739 24.63 -12.45 -38.06
N GLU A 740 23.70 -13.19 -38.66
CA GLU A 740 22.98 -14.36 -38.15
C GLU A 740 22.75 -14.44 -36.62
N ALA A 741 21.57 -13.97 -36.18
CA ALA A 741 21.11 -14.13 -34.81
C ALA A 741 20.72 -15.58 -34.47
N THR A 742 20.99 -15.99 -33.22
CA THR A 742 20.66 -17.35 -32.75
C THR A 742 19.21 -17.42 -32.29
N SER A 743 18.44 -18.38 -32.79
CA SER A 743 17.04 -18.58 -32.38
C SER A 743 16.94 -18.97 -30.90
N ALA A 744 16.01 -18.34 -30.18
CA ALA A 744 15.69 -18.67 -28.80
C ALA A 744 14.69 -19.84 -28.69
N ALA A 745 14.10 -20.30 -29.80
CA ALA A 745 13.09 -21.35 -29.80
C ALA A 745 13.50 -22.64 -29.05
N PRO A 746 14.76 -23.14 -29.17
CA PRO A 746 15.19 -24.34 -28.43
C PRO A 746 15.26 -24.14 -26.90
N LEU A 747 15.22 -22.91 -26.39
CA LEU A 747 15.28 -22.63 -24.96
C LEU A 747 13.93 -22.88 -24.26
N TYR A 748 12.82 -22.80 -25.00
CA TYR A 748 11.47 -23.04 -24.48
C TYR A 748 11.19 -24.54 -24.41
N ALA A 749 11.48 -25.13 -23.25
CA ALA A 749 11.13 -26.48 -22.80
C ALA A 749 12.01 -26.81 -21.59
N ASP A 750 13.32 -26.56 -21.75
CA ASP A 750 14.36 -27.03 -20.84
C ASP A 750 14.96 -25.89 -20.00
N VAL A 751 15.07 -24.68 -20.57
CA VAL A 751 15.67 -23.51 -19.89
C VAL A 751 14.59 -22.51 -19.46
N LEU A 752 13.70 -22.16 -20.37
CA LEU A 752 12.56 -21.26 -20.12
C LEU A 752 11.30 -22.10 -19.91
N PHE A 753 10.66 -21.96 -18.75
CA PHE A 753 9.43 -22.71 -18.41
C PHE A 753 8.16 -22.15 -19.11
N HIS A 754 8.27 -20.98 -19.72
CA HIS A 754 7.18 -20.23 -20.35
C HIS A 754 6.51 -20.94 -21.51
N ARG A 755 5.19 -20.80 -21.59
CA ARG A 755 4.34 -21.31 -22.68
C ARG A 755 3.47 -20.19 -23.25
N GLY A 756 2.84 -20.47 -24.40
CA GLY A 756 1.83 -19.59 -24.98
C GLY A 756 2.28 -18.13 -25.10
N ARG A 757 1.53 -17.22 -24.47
CA ARG A 757 1.72 -15.76 -24.52
C ARG A 757 3.11 -15.31 -24.07
N PHE A 758 3.77 -16.04 -23.18
CA PHE A 758 5.07 -15.67 -22.63
C PHE A 758 6.28 -16.11 -23.49
N GLN A 759 6.07 -16.79 -24.63
CA GLN A 759 7.15 -17.20 -25.52
C GLN A 759 7.61 -16.07 -26.46
N ARG A 760 8.14 -14.97 -25.90
CA ARG A 760 8.41 -13.74 -26.67
C ARG A 760 9.86 -13.45 -27.00
N VAL A 761 10.83 -14.01 -26.27
CA VAL A 761 12.25 -13.97 -26.68
C VAL A 761 12.40 -14.73 -28.00
N ALA A 762 12.72 -14.03 -29.08
CA ALA A 762 12.80 -14.61 -30.42
C ALA A 762 14.22 -15.06 -30.79
N LYS A 763 15.21 -14.22 -30.49
CA LYS A 763 16.61 -14.47 -30.88
C LYS A 763 17.60 -13.70 -30.02
N TYR A 764 18.83 -14.20 -29.97
CA TYR A 764 19.98 -13.54 -29.36
C TYR A 764 20.95 -13.08 -30.45
N PHE A 765 21.34 -11.82 -30.39
CA PHE A 765 22.41 -11.24 -31.22
C PHE A 765 23.76 -11.32 -30.52
N GLY A 766 23.77 -11.45 -29.20
CA GLY A 766 24.95 -11.83 -28.44
C GLY A 766 24.56 -12.36 -27.07
N LEU A 767 25.24 -13.41 -26.63
CA LEU A 767 24.94 -14.11 -25.39
C LEU A 767 26.23 -14.58 -24.71
N SER A 768 26.42 -14.21 -23.45
CA SER A 768 27.54 -14.67 -22.60
C SER A 768 27.02 -14.99 -21.20
N ALA A 769 27.90 -15.44 -20.31
CA ALA A 769 27.52 -15.66 -18.92
C ALA A 769 27.05 -14.37 -18.20
N ARG A 770 27.47 -13.16 -18.61
CA ARG A 770 27.24 -11.91 -17.85
C ARG A 770 26.49 -10.81 -18.61
N LYS A 771 26.20 -11.04 -19.88
CA LYS A 771 25.54 -10.05 -20.75
C LYS A 771 24.78 -10.75 -21.87
N CYS A 772 23.64 -10.20 -22.24
CA CYS A 772 22.91 -10.59 -23.43
C CYS A 772 22.35 -9.39 -24.20
N HIS A 773 22.20 -9.58 -25.50
CA HIS A 773 21.39 -8.75 -26.38
C HIS A 773 20.40 -9.66 -27.09
N ALA A 774 19.13 -9.48 -26.76
CA ALA A 774 18.04 -10.30 -27.25
C ALA A 774 16.97 -9.45 -27.92
N ARG A 775 16.24 -10.04 -28.87
CA ARG A 775 15.02 -9.47 -29.41
C ARG A 775 13.80 -10.12 -28.80
N VAL A 776 12.87 -9.29 -28.34
CA VAL A 776 11.57 -9.70 -27.82
C VAL A 776 10.47 -9.22 -28.76
N LEU A 777 9.51 -10.07 -29.08
CA LEU A 777 8.37 -9.73 -29.94
C LEU A 777 7.19 -9.22 -29.13
N ALA A 778 6.59 -8.12 -29.60
CA ALA A 778 5.35 -7.58 -29.06
C ALA A 778 4.15 -8.11 -29.86
N VAL A 779 3.01 -8.31 -29.20
CA VAL A 779 1.77 -8.73 -29.87
C VAL A 779 0.65 -7.82 -29.38
N ALA A 780 0.19 -6.93 -30.26
CA ALA A 780 -0.67 -5.82 -29.90
C ALA A 780 -2.07 -6.19 -29.35
N LYS A 781 -2.53 -7.45 -29.47
CA LYS A 781 -3.92 -7.85 -29.14
C LYS A 781 -4.03 -9.24 -28.52
N GLU A 782 -3.20 -9.53 -27.53
CA GLU A 782 -3.43 -10.72 -26.72
C GLU A 782 -4.54 -10.50 -25.71
N GLN A 783 -5.41 -11.49 -25.59
CA GLN A 783 -6.42 -11.52 -24.55
C GLN A 783 -5.78 -12.00 -23.25
N TRP A 784 -5.56 -11.07 -22.32
CA TRP A 784 -5.00 -11.34 -20.99
C TRP A 784 -6.06 -11.82 -20.01
N PHE A 785 -7.26 -11.25 -20.06
CA PHE A 785 -8.35 -11.57 -19.13
C PHE A 785 -9.53 -12.23 -19.85
N ALA A 786 -10.49 -12.77 -19.11
CA ALA A 786 -11.73 -13.27 -19.70
C ALA A 786 -12.47 -12.17 -20.49
N SER A 787 -13.21 -12.55 -21.52
CA SER A 787 -13.76 -11.61 -22.51
C SER A 787 -14.76 -10.59 -21.92
N PHE A 788 -15.40 -10.93 -20.81
CA PHE A 788 -16.35 -10.07 -20.10
C PHE A 788 -15.68 -9.14 -19.07
N MET A 789 -14.38 -9.26 -18.85
CA MET A 789 -13.61 -8.39 -17.94
C MET A 789 -12.98 -7.20 -18.68
N PRO A 790 -12.54 -6.15 -17.96
CA PRO A 790 -11.80 -5.04 -18.57
C PRO A 790 -10.43 -5.48 -19.09
N HIS A 791 -10.08 -5.08 -20.31
CA HIS A 791 -8.83 -5.49 -21.01
C HIS A 791 -7.74 -4.40 -21.02
N GLN A 792 -8.02 -3.23 -20.45
CA GLN A 792 -7.08 -2.12 -20.47
C GLN A 792 -5.84 -2.44 -19.62
N LEU A 793 -4.67 -2.24 -20.21
CA LEU A 793 -3.36 -2.36 -19.56
C LEU A 793 -2.68 -0.99 -19.59
N LEU A 794 -2.25 -0.49 -18.44
CA LEU A 794 -1.67 0.84 -18.29
C LEU A 794 -0.15 0.86 -18.52
N LEU A 795 0.51 -0.29 -18.33
CA LEU A 795 1.95 -0.42 -18.56
C LEU A 795 2.29 -1.01 -19.94
N GLY A 796 1.32 -1.35 -20.78
CA GLY A 796 1.49 -2.07 -22.06
C GLY A 796 1.66 -3.58 -21.90
N ASP A 797 2.12 -4.29 -22.95
CA ASP A 797 2.18 -5.78 -23.02
C ASP A 797 3.03 -6.42 -21.89
N PRO A 798 2.43 -7.09 -20.89
CA PRO A 798 3.16 -7.72 -19.80
C PRO A 798 4.10 -8.84 -20.27
N ALA A 799 3.81 -9.52 -21.39
CA ALA A 799 4.68 -10.59 -21.89
C ALA A 799 6.01 -10.07 -22.43
N VAL A 800 6.04 -8.83 -22.95
CA VAL A 800 7.30 -8.18 -23.36
C VAL A 800 8.18 -7.92 -22.14
N ARG A 801 7.57 -7.38 -21.07
CA ARG A 801 8.25 -7.07 -19.81
C ARG A 801 8.82 -8.33 -19.14
N ASP A 802 8.01 -9.37 -19.10
CA ASP A 802 8.38 -10.69 -18.59
C ASP A 802 9.55 -11.28 -19.39
N ALA A 803 9.48 -11.23 -20.71
CA ALA A 803 10.53 -11.72 -21.58
C ALA A 803 11.85 -10.93 -21.47
N ALA A 804 11.82 -9.66 -21.05
CA ALA A 804 13.04 -8.91 -20.76
C ALA A 804 13.82 -9.51 -19.58
N ILE A 805 13.12 -9.94 -18.51
CA ILE A 805 13.73 -10.67 -17.39
C ILE A 805 14.25 -12.03 -17.89
N HIS A 806 13.42 -12.76 -18.66
CA HIS A 806 13.75 -14.12 -19.10
C HIS A 806 14.85 -14.20 -20.14
N ALA A 807 15.12 -13.13 -20.88
CA ALA A 807 16.30 -13.03 -21.72
C ALA A 807 17.62 -13.22 -20.93
N ILE A 808 17.61 -12.95 -19.61
CA ILE A 808 18.77 -13.15 -18.73
C ILE A 808 18.94 -14.63 -18.36
N GLN A 809 17.86 -15.43 -18.31
CA GLN A 809 17.93 -16.85 -17.91
C GLN A 809 18.88 -17.67 -18.79
N ALA A 810 19.10 -17.26 -20.06
CA ALA A 810 20.07 -17.88 -20.97
C ALA A 810 21.55 -17.61 -20.59
N CYS A 811 21.82 -16.55 -19.81
CA CYS A 811 23.13 -16.28 -19.22
C CYS A 811 23.45 -17.23 -18.06
N ILE A 812 22.41 -17.75 -17.38
CA ILE A 812 22.51 -18.68 -16.24
C ILE A 812 21.72 -19.98 -16.53
N PRO A 813 22.09 -20.76 -17.56
CA PRO A 813 21.22 -21.85 -18.05
C PRO A 813 21.12 -23.06 -17.11
N HIS A 814 22.00 -23.17 -16.13
CA HIS A 814 22.15 -24.36 -15.28
C HIS A 814 21.30 -24.34 -14.01
N VAL A 815 20.69 -23.21 -13.68
CA VAL A 815 19.80 -23.07 -12.53
C VAL A 815 18.71 -22.08 -12.88
N THR A 816 17.51 -22.28 -12.36
CA THR A 816 16.43 -21.31 -12.55
C THR A 816 16.72 -20.08 -11.71
N VAL A 817 16.45 -18.88 -12.24
CA VAL A 817 16.56 -17.64 -11.48
C VAL A 817 15.22 -16.93 -11.42
N LEU A 818 14.86 -16.42 -10.24
CA LEU A 818 13.62 -15.68 -10.01
C LEU A 818 13.92 -14.26 -9.49
N PRO A 819 13.16 -13.24 -9.92
CA PRO A 819 13.35 -11.89 -9.43
C PRO A 819 12.89 -11.76 -7.98
N VAL A 820 13.70 -11.11 -7.14
CA VAL A 820 13.43 -10.89 -5.71
C VAL A 820 13.46 -9.42 -5.29
N ARG A 821 14.17 -8.57 -6.05
CA ARG A 821 14.26 -7.13 -5.80
C ARG A 821 14.54 -6.37 -7.09
N ILE A 822 14.05 -5.14 -7.20
CA ILE A 822 14.43 -4.18 -8.22
C ILE A 822 14.65 -2.83 -7.52
N GLU A 823 15.80 -2.19 -7.72
CA GLU A 823 16.05 -0.87 -7.15
C GLU A 823 15.22 0.21 -7.84
N SER A 824 15.20 0.20 -9.17
CA SER A 824 14.35 1.09 -9.98
C SER A 824 13.92 0.41 -11.29
N LEU A 825 12.64 0.54 -11.65
CA LEU A 825 12.06 0.16 -12.94
C LEU A 825 11.33 1.36 -13.53
N VAL A 826 11.90 1.97 -14.56
CA VAL A 826 11.28 3.04 -15.35
C VAL A 826 10.54 2.42 -16.54
N VAL A 827 9.29 2.81 -16.74
CA VAL A 827 8.42 2.39 -17.85
C VAL A 827 7.88 3.61 -18.57
N CYS A 828 8.08 3.67 -19.90
CA CYS A 828 7.53 4.70 -20.77
C CYS A 828 6.31 4.11 -21.53
N PRO A 829 5.07 4.23 -21.03
CA PRO A 829 3.89 3.52 -21.54
C PRO A 829 3.52 3.86 -22.99
N GLU A 830 3.78 5.09 -23.45
CA GLU A 830 3.40 5.55 -24.79
C GLU A 830 4.35 5.07 -25.92
N VAL A 831 5.47 4.43 -25.56
CA VAL A 831 6.47 3.97 -26.53
C VAL A 831 6.12 2.55 -26.97
N GLU A 832 5.49 2.41 -28.14
CA GLU A 832 5.15 1.11 -28.73
C GLU A 832 5.96 0.79 -29.99
N ASP A 833 6.25 -0.50 -30.18
CA ASP A 833 6.90 -1.08 -31.36
C ASP A 833 6.48 -2.57 -31.52
N ASP A 834 6.66 -3.13 -32.72
CA ASP A 834 6.37 -4.54 -33.03
C ASP A 834 7.38 -5.50 -32.35
N HIS A 835 8.57 -5.00 -32.04
CA HIS A 835 9.60 -5.72 -31.30
C HIS A 835 10.51 -4.75 -30.54
N TYR A 836 11.17 -5.29 -29.53
CA TYR A 836 12.11 -4.54 -28.71
C TYR A 836 13.46 -5.26 -28.63
N GLU A 837 14.52 -4.46 -28.52
CA GLU A 837 15.86 -4.93 -28.23
C GLU A 837 16.10 -4.82 -26.71
N VAL A 838 16.48 -5.95 -26.11
CA VAL A 838 16.77 -6.08 -24.69
C VAL A 838 18.28 -6.20 -24.51
N PHE A 839 18.86 -5.29 -23.74
CA PHE A 839 20.26 -5.31 -23.33
C PHE A 839 20.34 -5.56 -21.83
N ALA A 840 21.01 -6.62 -21.41
CA ALA A 840 21.21 -6.91 -20.00
C ALA A 840 22.69 -7.07 -19.66
N VAL A 841 23.12 -6.51 -18.54
CA VAL A 841 24.50 -6.57 -18.05
C VAL A 841 24.51 -6.87 -16.56
N GLU A 842 25.24 -7.90 -16.17
CA GLU A 842 25.47 -8.27 -14.78
C GLU A 842 26.33 -7.22 -14.07
N GLN A 843 25.86 -6.75 -12.91
CA GLN A 843 26.58 -5.85 -12.02
C GLN A 843 27.39 -6.62 -10.99
N TRP A 844 26.80 -7.65 -10.39
CA TRP A 844 27.46 -8.51 -9.40
C TRP A 844 26.81 -9.90 -9.32
N ASP A 845 27.55 -10.83 -8.72
CA ASP A 845 27.14 -12.19 -8.41
C ASP A 845 27.82 -12.62 -7.11
N ASP A 846 27.05 -13.03 -6.10
CA ASP A 846 27.56 -13.49 -4.79
C ASP A 846 27.50 -15.02 -4.63
N GLY A 847 27.07 -15.74 -5.66
CA GLY A 847 26.88 -17.20 -5.67
C GLY A 847 25.45 -17.65 -5.35
N GLU A 848 24.67 -16.88 -4.60
CA GLU A 848 23.25 -17.15 -4.32
C GLU A 848 22.33 -16.26 -5.16
N LYS A 849 22.68 -14.98 -5.24
CA LYS A 849 21.98 -13.93 -5.97
C LYS A 849 22.86 -13.31 -7.03
N LEU A 850 22.22 -12.75 -8.04
CA LEU A 850 22.84 -11.98 -9.10
C LEU A 850 22.11 -10.66 -9.26
N CYS A 851 22.81 -9.65 -9.73
CA CYS A 851 22.20 -8.37 -10.08
C CYS A 851 22.49 -7.99 -11.52
N TYR A 852 21.47 -7.55 -12.23
CA TYR A 852 21.53 -7.09 -13.61
C TYR A 852 20.94 -5.69 -13.73
N ASP A 853 21.52 -4.90 -14.63
CA ASP A 853 20.84 -3.75 -15.22
C ASP A 853 20.32 -4.15 -16.60
N VAL A 854 19.11 -3.70 -16.95
CA VAL A 854 18.43 -4.05 -18.19
C VAL A 854 17.87 -2.80 -18.86
N GLU A 855 18.05 -2.69 -20.17
CA GLU A 855 17.38 -1.69 -21.00
C GLU A 855 16.58 -2.38 -22.09
N VAL A 856 15.34 -1.95 -22.26
CA VAL A 856 14.44 -2.35 -23.34
C VAL A 856 14.22 -1.13 -24.22
N VAL A 857 14.57 -1.25 -25.50
CA VAL A 857 14.46 -0.15 -26.47
C VAL A 857 13.72 -0.61 -27.71
N THR A 858 13.05 0.34 -28.36
CA THR A 858 12.42 0.15 -29.68
C THR A 858 13.48 -0.01 -30.77
N SER A 859 13.04 -0.42 -31.95
CA SER A 859 13.87 -0.55 -33.16
C SER A 859 14.51 0.77 -33.61
N ASP A 860 13.89 1.91 -33.28
CA ASP A 860 14.43 3.27 -33.51
C ASP A 860 15.28 3.80 -32.34
N GLY A 861 15.48 3.00 -31.28
CA GLY A 861 16.36 3.30 -30.16
C GLY A 861 15.75 4.17 -29.06
N ARG A 862 14.44 4.42 -29.05
CA ARG A 862 13.74 5.08 -27.92
C ARG A 862 13.66 4.14 -26.71
N LEU A 863 13.73 4.70 -25.51
CA LEU A 863 13.65 3.94 -24.27
C LEU A 863 12.21 3.49 -24.04
N ARG A 864 12.00 2.18 -23.87
CA ARG A 864 10.73 1.59 -23.46
C ARG A 864 10.74 1.31 -21.96
N GLU A 865 11.77 0.61 -21.49
CA GLU A 865 11.94 0.30 -20.06
C GLU A 865 13.41 0.34 -19.65
N ARG A 866 13.66 0.70 -18.40
CA ARG A 866 14.98 0.58 -17.77
C ARG A 866 14.83 -0.03 -16.39
N TRP A 867 15.59 -1.10 -16.15
CA TRP A 867 15.67 -1.81 -14.89
C TRP A 867 17.06 -1.57 -14.33
N THR A 868 17.13 -1.00 -13.14
CA THR A 868 18.38 -0.79 -12.39
C THR A 868 18.33 -1.67 -11.16
N GLY A 869 19.41 -2.42 -10.92
CA GLY A 869 19.52 -3.24 -9.71
C GLY A 869 18.57 -4.44 -9.67
N LEU A 870 18.22 -5.05 -10.81
CA LEU A 870 17.37 -6.25 -10.85
C LEU A 870 18.09 -7.42 -10.19
N THR A 871 17.68 -7.77 -8.98
CA THR A 871 18.24 -8.86 -8.20
C THR A 871 17.48 -10.15 -8.48
N LEU A 872 18.20 -11.18 -8.90
CA LEU A 872 17.70 -12.51 -9.22
C LEU A 872 18.27 -13.51 -8.21
N GLN A 873 17.42 -14.38 -7.66
CA GLN A 873 17.81 -15.47 -6.78
C GLN A 873 17.84 -16.79 -7.54
N ARG A 874 18.91 -17.57 -7.36
CA ARG A 874 19.01 -18.94 -7.88
C ARG A 874 18.07 -19.87 -7.10
N VAL A 875 17.27 -20.64 -7.82
CA VAL A 875 16.32 -21.61 -7.25
C VAL A 875 16.38 -22.95 -7.99
N GLY A 876 16.11 -24.02 -7.25
CA GLY A 876 16.10 -25.38 -7.79
C GLY A 876 17.48 -26.03 -7.87
N ASN A 877 17.51 -27.22 -8.46
CA ASN A 877 18.74 -28.00 -8.61
C ASN A 877 19.51 -27.58 -9.86
N VAL A 878 20.83 -27.80 -9.82
CA VAL A 878 21.70 -27.61 -10.99
C VAL A 878 21.32 -28.64 -12.06
N LYS A 879 20.93 -28.15 -13.24
CA LYS A 879 20.59 -28.97 -14.42
C LYS A 879 21.83 -29.64 -15.01
N SER A 880 21.64 -30.82 -15.58
CA SER A 880 22.73 -31.54 -16.25
C SER A 880 23.10 -30.84 -17.58
N PRO A 881 24.39 -30.74 -17.95
CA PRO A 881 24.78 -30.20 -19.26
C PRO A 881 24.07 -30.89 -20.43
N SER A 882 23.90 -32.22 -20.37
CA SER A 882 23.14 -33.02 -21.34
C SER A 882 21.65 -32.66 -21.50
N GLU A 883 21.06 -31.91 -20.56
CA GLU A 883 19.68 -31.40 -20.64
C GLU A 883 19.59 -30.05 -21.35
N MET A 884 20.73 -29.43 -21.70
CA MET A 884 20.76 -28.06 -22.20
C MET A 884 20.87 -27.98 -23.73
N PRO A 885 20.10 -27.09 -24.39
CA PRO A 885 20.25 -26.83 -25.82
C PRO A 885 21.59 -26.16 -26.15
N SER A 886 22.12 -26.40 -27.35
CA SER A 886 23.45 -25.93 -27.76
C SER A 886 23.64 -24.42 -27.75
N VAL A 887 22.54 -23.66 -27.85
CA VAL A 887 22.50 -22.19 -27.76
C VAL A 887 23.13 -21.66 -26.47
N VAL A 888 23.03 -22.41 -25.36
CA VAL A 888 23.52 -21.97 -24.03
C VAL A 888 24.78 -22.71 -23.56
N TRP A 889 25.38 -23.57 -24.39
CA TRP A 889 26.59 -24.30 -23.99
C TRP A 889 27.74 -23.34 -23.68
N GLY A 890 27.93 -22.30 -24.50
CA GLY A 890 28.97 -21.29 -24.27
C GLY A 890 28.81 -20.56 -22.94
N THR A 891 27.58 -20.15 -22.59
CA THR A 891 27.31 -19.47 -21.31
C THR A 891 27.48 -20.41 -20.11
N HIS A 892 27.01 -21.66 -20.24
CA HIS A 892 27.22 -22.69 -19.22
C HIS A 892 28.71 -22.95 -18.97
N ILE A 893 29.47 -23.21 -20.03
CA ILE A 893 30.91 -23.50 -19.95
C ILE A 893 31.63 -22.33 -19.28
N GLN A 894 31.38 -21.10 -19.75
CA GLN A 894 32.00 -19.91 -19.18
C GLN A 894 31.74 -19.81 -17.67
N ARG A 895 30.47 -19.94 -17.25
CA ARG A 895 30.08 -19.81 -15.83
C ARG A 895 30.76 -20.85 -14.95
N ARG A 896 30.74 -22.13 -15.37
CA ARG A 896 31.33 -23.22 -14.58
C ARG A 896 32.86 -23.10 -14.48
N ILE A 897 33.53 -22.54 -15.48
CA ILE A 897 34.97 -22.27 -15.41
C ILE A 897 35.26 -21.16 -14.40
N GLU A 898 34.50 -20.07 -14.43
CA GLU A 898 34.64 -18.98 -13.47
C GLU A 898 34.41 -19.49 -12.03
N GLU A 899 33.36 -20.30 -11.81
CA GLU A 899 33.00 -20.86 -10.49
C GLU A 899 34.01 -21.90 -9.97
N ARG A 900 34.46 -22.84 -10.80
CA ARG A 900 35.33 -23.96 -10.36
C ARG A 900 36.82 -23.66 -10.40
N VAL A 901 37.23 -22.75 -11.28
CA VAL A 901 38.65 -22.48 -11.54
C VAL A 901 39.05 -21.06 -11.14
N GLY A 902 38.08 -20.13 -11.00
CA GLY A 902 38.36 -18.72 -10.70
C GLY A 902 38.98 -17.96 -11.88
N ALA A 903 38.93 -18.53 -13.09
CA ALA A 903 39.52 -17.95 -14.29
C ALA A 903 38.46 -17.22 -15.12
N LEU A 904 38.68 -15.91 -15.36
CA LEU A 904 37.82 -15.13 -16.25
C LEU A 904 38.08 -15.48 -17.71
N VAL A 905 37.09 -16.08 -18.35
CA VAL A 905 37.10 -16.46 -19.76
C VAL A 905 35.83 -15.97 -20.42
N GLN A 906 35.87 -15.72 -21.73
CA GLN A 906 34.69 -15.52 -22.55
C GLN A 906 34.63 -16.68 -23.54
N VAL A 907 33.50 -17.38 -23.59
CA VAL A 907 33.31 -18.55 -24.44
C VAL A 907 32.16 -18.28 -25.40
N GLN A 908 32.40 -18.50 -26.69
CA GLN A 908 31.39 -18.41 -27.74
C GLN A 908 31.39 -19.69 -28.56
N ILE A 909 30.20 -20.25 -28.79
CA ILE A 909 29.99 -21.45 -29.63
C ILE A 909 29.22 -21.00 -30.88
N LEU A 910 29.79 -21.26 -32.05
CA LEU A 910 29.26 -20.84 -33.35
C LEU A 910 28.88 -22.06 -34.18
N ASN A 911 27.68 -22.05 -34.78
CA ASN A 911 27.23 -23.12 -35.68
C ASN A 911 27.88 -22.98 -37.07
N ARG A 912 28.42 -24.07 -37.62
CA ARG A 912 29.09 -24.10 -38.93
C ARG A 912 28.22 -24.64 -40.07
N GLN A 913 27.09 -25.32 -39.78
CA GLN A 913 26.37 -26.17 -40.75
C GLN A 913 25.69 -25.43 -41.91
N SER A 914 25.65 -24.10 -41.92
CA SER A 914 24.95 -23.30 -42.96
C SER A 914 25.70 -22.07 -43.46
N ALA A 915 26.92 -21.80 -42.98
CA ALA A 915 27.63 -20.54 -43.26
C ALA A 915 28.68 -20.67 -44.37
N THR A 916 28.71 -19.74 -45.33
CA THR A 916 29.80 -19.60 -46.32
C THR A 916 31.12 -19.22 -45.63
N GLU A 917 32.29 -19.47 -46.23
CA GLU A 917 33.60 -19.11 -45.62
C GLU A 917 33.70 -17.62 -45.25
N MET A 918 33.16 -16.72 -46.07
CA MET A 918 33.07 -15.29 -45.75
C MET A 918 32.18 -15.02 -44.53
N SER A 919 31.03 -15.70 -44.44
CA SER A 919 30.11 -15.59 -43.30
C SER A 919 30.76 -16.10 -42.01
N GLN A 920 31.48 -17.23 -42.07
CA GLN A 920 32.18 -17.80 -40.91
C GLN A 920 33.24 -16.86 -40.34
N ARG A 921 34.01 -16.19 -41.21
CA ARG A 921 35.02 -15.21 -40.75
C ARG A 921 34.37 -13.99 -40.09
N GLN A 922 33.27 -13.51 -40.65
CA GLN A 922 32.52 -12.39 -40.08
C GLN A 922 31.92 -12.75 -38.73
N GLN A 923 31.26 -13.92 -38.61
CA GLN A 923 30.72 -14.43 -37.36
C GLN A 923 31.78 -14.56 -36.27
N LEU A 924 32.98 -14.99 -36.64
CA LEU A 924 34.11 -15.10 -35.73
C LEU A 924 34.56 -13.72 -35.20
N GLU A 925 34.70 -12.71 -36.08
CA GLU A 925 35.05 -11.34 -35.68
C GLU A 925 33.96 -10.70 -34.81
N GLU A 926 32.69 -10.95 -35.10
CA GLU A 926 31.54 -10.48 -34.30
C GLU A 926 31.52 -11.15 -32.92
N ALA A 927 31.73 -12.46 -32.84
CA ALA A 927 31.79 -13.20 -31.58
C ALA A 927 32.92 -12.71 -30.68
N VAL A 928 34.10 -12.42 -31.25
CA VAL A 928 35.23 -11.84 -30.52
C VAL A 928 34.93 -10.41 -30.08
N SER A 929 34.31 -9.61 -30.95
CA SER A 929 33.93 -8.24 -30.62
C SER A 929 32.91 -8.20 -29.49
N PHE A 930 31.93 -9.10 -29.51
CA PHE A 930 30.95 -9.29 -28.45
C PHE A 930 31.62 -9.73 -27.14
N ALA A 931 32.48 -10.75 -27.18
CA ALA A 931 33.22 -11.24 -26.01
C ALA A 931 33.99 -10.10 -25.33
N LEU A 932 34.68 -9.27 -26.12
CA LEU A 932 35.49 -8.14 -25.65
C LEU A 932 34.69 -6.86 -25.36
N GLY A 933 33.42 -6.79 -25.75
CA GLY A 933 32.58 -5.59 -25.63
C GLY A 933 33.04 -4.42 -26.51
N ARG A 934 33.83 -4.68 -27.54
CA ARG A 934 34.39 -3.66 -28.46
C ARG A 934 34.75 -4.26 -29.82
N PRO A 935 34.62 -3.53 -30.94
CA PRO A 935 35.00 -4.03 -32.26
C PRO A 935 36.47 -4.43 -32.32
N ARG A 936 36.76 -5.65 -32.78
CA ARG A 936 38.13 -6.15 -32.97
C ARG A 936 38.25 -7.00 -34.23
N GLN A 937 39.39 -6.87 -34.90
CA GLN A 937 39.78 -7.72 -36.02
C GLN A 937 40.73 -8.83 -35.54
N ILE A 938 40.56 -10.02 -36.10
CA ILE A 938 41.39 -11.19 -35.83
C ILE A 938 42.49 -11.26 -36.89
N LEU A 939 43.74 -11.27 -36.45
CA LEU A 939 44.90 -11.52 -37.30
C LEU A 939 45.38 -12.95 -37.10
N HIS A 940 45.84 -13.59 -38.16
CA HIS A 940 46.46 -14.91 -38.06
C HIS A 940 47.96 -14.75 -38.25
N ARG A 941 48.73 -15.28 -37.30
CA ARG A 941 50.18 -15.36 -37.38
C ARG A 941 50.62 -16.28 -38.52
N PRO A 942 51.90 -16.24 -38.94
CA PRO A 942 52.43 -17.18 -39.94
C PRO A 942 52.32 -18.66 -39.55
N ASP A 943 52.24 -18.97 -38.25
CA ASP A 943 52.02 -20.32 -37.72
C ASP A 943 50.53 -20.71 -37.63
N GLY A 944 49.63 -19.86 -38.13
CA GLY A 944 48.18 -20.08 -38.17
C GLY A 944 47.46 -19.73 -36.87
N LYS A 945 48.15 -19.34 -35.79
CA LYS A 945 47.49 -19.03 -34.51
C LYS A 945 46.81 -17.64 -34.56
N PRO A 946 45.54 -17.52 -34.13
CA PRO A 946 44.83 -16.25 -34.09
C PRO A 946 45.36 -15.32 -32.99
N GLU A 947 45.39 -14.02 -33.26
CA GLU A 947 45.74 -12.93 -32.35
C GLU A 947 44.77 -11.76 -32.49
N ILE A 948 44.48 -11.08 -31.38
CA ILE A 948 43.65 -9.87 -31.37
C ILE A 948 44.55 -8.66 -31.59
N CYS A 949 44.28 -7.88 -32.65
CA CYS A 949 45.10 -6.72 -33.00
C CYS A 949 45.12 -5.68 -31.86
N GLY A 950 46.32 -5.37 -31.33
CA GLY A 950 46.53 -4.33 -30.33
C GLY A 950 45.83 -4.59 -28.98
N SER A 951 45.88 -5.83 -28.49
CA SER A 951 45.37 -6.19 -27.15
C SER A 951 46.29 -7.19 -26.44
N ASP A 952 46.30 -7.13 -25.10
CA ASP A 952 46.95 -8.12 -24.23
C ASP A 952 46.07 -9.38 -24.02
N GLU A 953 44.85 -9.38 -24.54
CA GLU A 953 43.93 -10.53 -24.52
C GLU A 953 44.39 -11.62 -25.50
N GLN A 954 44.43 -12.88 -25.05
CA GLN A 954 44.68 -14.04 -25.88
C GLN A 954 43.38 -14.68 -26.37
N ILE A 955 43.44 -15.25 -27.57
CA ILE A 955 42.34 -15.98 -28.20
C ILE A 955 42.80 -17.40 -28.55
N SER A 956 41.92 -18.37 -28.33
CA SER A 956 42.05 -19.73 -28.85
C SER A 956 40.77 -20.10 -29.59
N ILE A 957 40.93 -20.78 -30.72
CA ILE A 957 39.81 -21.24 -31.55
C ILE A 957 39.98 -22.74 -31.77
N SER A 958 38.88 -23.47 -31.70
CA SER A 958 38.81 -24.88 -32.09
C SER A 958 37.59 -25.13 -32.96
N HIS A 959 37.70 -26.12 -33.85
CA HIS A 959 36.65 -26.46 -34.82
C HIS A 959 36.33 -27.95 -34.69
N SER A 960 35.04 -28.28 -34.65
CA SER A 960 34.49 -29.62 -34.91
C SER A 960 33.75 -29.61 -36.26
N ASP A 961 33.14 -30.73 -36.63
CA ASP A 961 32.39 -30.87 -37.89
C ASP A 961 31.22 -29.89 -38.01
N ASP A 962 30.57 -29.55 -36.89
CA ASP A 962 29.33 -28.77 -36.84
C ASP A 962 29.46 -27.42 -36.11
N MET A 963 30.53 -27.18 -35.37
CA MET A 963 30.69 -25.94 -34.58
C MET A 963 32.12 -25.43 -34.47
N SER A 964 32.25 -24.17 -34.07
CA SER A 964 33.51 -23.57 -33.65
C SER A 964 33.38 -23.06 -32.22
N MET A 965 34.35 -23.39 -31.38
CA MET A 965 34.51 -22.81 -30.06
C MET A 965 35.56 -21.71 -30.11
N VAL A 966 35.21 -20.53 -29.61
CA VAL A 966 36.10 -19.39 -29.44
C VAL A 966 36.23 -19.09 -27.95
N VAL A 967 37.45 -19.01 -27.46
CA VAL A 967 37.74 -18.66 -26.07
C VAL A 967 38.69 -17.48 -26.02
N VAL A 968 38.32 -16.46 -25.25
CA VAL A 968 39.11 -15.25 -25.04
C VAL A 968 39.40 -15.08 -23.54
N SER A 969 40.64 -14.74 -23.19
CA SER A 969 41.04 -14.45 -21.80
C SER A 969 42.27 -13.52 -21.77
N ARG A 970 42.54 -12.85 -20.65
CA ARG A 970 43.80 -12.10 -20.43
C ARG A 970 44.99 -13.03 -20.14
N GLY A 971 44.74 -14.26 -19.70
CA GLY A 971 45.76 -15.26 -19.43
C GLY A 971 46.15 -16.09 -20.67
N ARG A 972 47.18 -16.94 -20.54
CA ARG A 972 47.43 -17.96 -21.56
C ARG A 972 46.25 -18.91 -21.63
N ILE A 973 45.70 -19.06 -22.82
CA ILE A 973 44.51 -19.85 -23.08
C ILE A 973 44.75 -20.82 -24.24
N GLY A 974 44.13 -21.98 -24.14
CA GLY A 974 44.05 -22.98 -25.20
C GLY A 974 42.73 -23.72 -25.06
N CYS A 975 42.08 -24.03 -26.18
CA CYS A 975 40.77 -24.67 -26.16
C CYS A 975 40.67 -25.74 -27.24
N ASP A 976 39.92 -26.79 -26.97
CA ASP A 976 39.66 -27.86 -27.93
C ASP A 976 38.22 -28.36 -27.81
N VAL A 977 37.61 -28.69 -28.95
CA VAL A 977 36.28 -29.29 -29.05
C VAL A 977 36.35 -30.43 -30.05
N GLU A 978 35.85 -31.60 -29.67
CA GLU A 978 35.87 -32.79 -30.52
C GLU A 978 34.59 -33.62 -30.33
N SER A 979 34.09 -34.16 -31.44
CA SER A 979 32.92 -35.06 -31.41
C SER A 979 33.34 -36.47 -30.98
N VAL A 980 32.54 -37.09 -30.11
CA VAL A 980 32.79 -38.43 -29.62
C VAL A 980 32.41 -39.45 -30.68
N VAL A 981 33.42 -40.15 -31.20
CA VAL A 981 33.28 -41.24 -32.18
C VAL A 981 33.79 -42.53 -31.54
N ALA A 982 33.00 -43.60 -31.64
CA ALA A 982 33.41 -44.92 -31.17
C ALA A 982 34.60 -45.44 -31.99
N ARG A 983 35.70 -45.79 -31.32
CA ARG A 983 36.92 -46.32 -31.96
C ARG A 983 37.37 -47.60 -31.25
N ASP A 984 38.13 -48.43 -31.96
CA ASP A 984 38.79 -49.57 -31.33
C ASP A 984 39.82 -49.07 -30.30
N PRO A 985 39.94 -49.68 -29.09
CA PRO A 985 40.88 -49.25 -28.06
C PRO A 985 42.33 -49.14 -28.55
N ILE A 986 42.76 -49.96 -29.52
CA ILE A 986 44.11 -49.88 -30.10
C ILE A 986 44.30 -48.56 -30.85
N VAL A 987 43.27 -48.09 -31.56
CA VAL A 987 43.32 -46.81 -32.28
C VAL A 987 43.44 -45.65 -31.29
N TRP A 988 42.76 -45.73 -30.15
CA TRP A 988 42.93 -44.72 -29.09
C TRP A 988 44.33 -44.74 -28.47
N GLU A 989 44.92 -45.92 -28.26
CA GLU A 989 46.30 -46.06 -27.75
C GLU A 989 47.32 -45.49 -28.75
N GLU A 990 47.12 -45.69 -30.06
CA GLU A 990 47.95 -45.10 -31.11
C GLU A 990 47.81 -43.57 -31.20
N MET A 991 46.59 -43.03 -30.99
CA MET A 991 46.34 -41.59 -31.06
C MET A 991 46.85 -40.83 -29.82
N LEU A 992 46.61 -41.37 -28.62
CA LEU A 992 46.99 -40.71 -27.37
C LEU A 992 48.45 -40.98 -26.98
N GLY A 993 48.95 -42.18 -27.28
CA GLY A 993 50.22 -42.69 -26.77
C GLY A 993 50.03 -43.64 -25.59
N GLN A 994 50.85 -44.69 -25.53
CA GLN A 994 50.76 -45.76 -24.54
C GLN A 994 50.93 -45.26 -23.09
N GLU A 995 51.62 -44.14 -22.89
CA GLU A 995 51.78 -43.51 -21.57
C GLU A 995 50.47 -43.02 -20.93
N TYR A 996 49.41 -42.75 -21.71
CA TYR A 996 48.12 -42.27 -21.18
C TYR A 996 47.07 -43.36 -20.99
N SER A 997 47.34 -44.62 -21.37
CA SER A 997 46.40 -45.74 -21.21
C SER A 997 45.97 -45.95 -19.74
N ALA A 998 46.90 -45.74 -18.80
CA ALA A 998 46.61 -45.80 -17.36
C ALA A 998 45.71 -44.65 -16.89
N LEU A 999 45.88 -43.46 -17.46
CA LEU A 999 45.04 -42.28 -17.17
C LEU A 999 43.62 -42.49 -17.69
N VAL A 1000 43.46 -42.97 -18.93
CA VAL A 1000 42.14 -43.32 -19.51
C VAL A 1000 41.41 -44.30 -18.60
N ALA A 1001 42.05 -45.43 -18.23
CA ALA A 1001 41.45 -46.42 -17.37
C ALA A 1001 41.10 -45.89 -15.97
N SER A 1002 41.90 -44.95 -15.43
CA SER A 1002 41.62 -44.32 -14.14
C SER A 1002 40.40 -43.39 -14.22
N VAL A 1003 40.35 -42.51 -15.21
CA VAL A 1003 39.23 -41.58 -15.40
C VAL A 1003 37.95 -42.34 -15.68
N THR A 1004 37.96 -43.35 -16.57
CA THR A 1004 36.80 -44.21 -16.86
C THR A 1004 36.24 -44.88 -15.59
N ARG A 1005 37.10 -45.36 -14.68
CA ARG A 1005 36.63 -45.93 -13.41
C ARG A 1005 36.05 -44.88 -12.47
N SER A 1006 36.64 -43.69 -12.43
CA SER A 1006 36.21 -42.62 -11.53
C SER A 1006 34.92 -41.93 -11.99
N THR A 1007 34.74 -41.72 -13.30
CA THR A 1007 33.56 -41.03 -13.86
C THR A 1007 32.42 -41.99 -14.22
N GLY A 1008 32.73 -43.26 -14.53
CA GLY A 1008 31.77 -44.20 -15.08
C GLY A 1008 31.39 -43.96 -16.54
N GLU A 1009 32.04 -43.01 -17.22
CA GLU A 1009 31.78 -42.66 -18.62
C GLU A 1009 32.34 -43.73 -19.60
N PRO A 1010 31.75 -43.89 -20.80
CA PRO A 1010 32.30 -44.76 -21.84
C PRO A 1010 33.75 -44.41 -22.20
N ILE A 1011 34.54 -45.43 -22.55
CA ILE A 1011 35.96 -45.25 -22.87
C ILE A 1011 36.20 -44.23 -23.98
N ASP A 1012 35.33 -44.17 -24.99
CA ASP A 1012 35.44 -43.21 -26.09
C ASP A 1012 35.26 -41.76 -25.64
N VAL A 1013 34.35 -41.51 -24.67
CA VAL A 1013 34.16 -40.16 -24.08
C VAL A 1013 35.42 -39.75 -23.32
N VAL A 1014 35.93 -40.64 -22.48
CA VAL A 1014 37.13 -40.39 -21.66
C VAL A 1014 38.38 -40.21 -22.52
N ALA A 1015 38.57 -41.04 -23.54
CA ALA A 1015 39.67 -40.92 -24.48
C ALA A 1015 39.59 -39.58 -25.25
N THR A 1016 38.40 -39.17 -25.67
CA THR A 1016 38.17 -37.87 -26.31
C THR A 1016 38.44 -36.70 -25.35
N ARG A 1017 38.07 -36.80 -24.06
CA ARG A 1017 38.45 -35.81 -23.02
C ARG A 1017 39.96 -35.64 -22.94
N ILE A 1018 40.70 -36.74 -22.84
CA ILE A 1018 42.16 -36.69 -22.72
C ILE A 1018 42.80 -36.13 -24.00
N TRP A 1019 42.28 -36.47 -25.18
CA TRP A 1019 42.69 -35.85 -26.45
C TRP A 1019 42.51 -34.33 -26.41
N CYS A 1020 41.32 -33.84 -26.06
CA CYS A 1020 41.02 -32.41 -25.98
C CYS A 1020 41.91 -31.70 -24.94
N VAL A 1021 42.24 -32.36 -23.83
CA VAL A 1021 43.19 -31.84 -22.83
C VAL A 1021 44.58 -31.68 -23.43
N ILE A 1022 45.08 -32.68 -24.17
CA ILE A 1022 46.39 -32.60 -24.82
C ILE A 1022 46.44 -31.47 -25.84
N GLU A 1023 45.43 -31.36 -26.71
CA GLU A 1023 45.39 -30.34 -27.77
C GLU A 1023 45.20 -28.92 -27.22
N SER A 1024 44.34 -28.73 -26.21
CA SER A 1024 44.19 -27.44 -25.54
C SER A 1024 45.49 -26.98 -24.87
N VAL A 1025 46.23 -27.89 -24.23
CA VAL A 1025 47.54 -27.58 -23.61
C VAL A 1025 48.62 -27.28 -24.66
N LYS A 1026 48.63 -27.97 -25.81
CA LYS A 1026 49.51 -27.62 -26.93
C LYS A 1026 49.26 -26.21 -27.46
N LYS A 1027 47.99 -25.79 -27.56
CA LYS A 1027 47.60 -24.42 -27.97
C LYS A 1027 48.07 -23.34 -26.98
N CYS A 1028 48.30 -23.69 -25.71
CA CYS A 1028 48.97 -22.85 -24.71
C CYS A 1028 50.50 -22.72 -24.89
N GLY A 1029 51.10 -23.47 -25.83
CA GLY A 1029 52.52 -23.45 -26.16
C GLY A 1029 53.38 -24.43 -25.37
N LEU A 1030 52.79 -25.44 -24.73
CA LEU A 1030 53.52 -26.56 -24.11
C LEU A 1030 53.78 -27.66 -25.15
N LEU A 1031 55.03 -28.11 -25.24
CA LEU A 1031 55.48 -29.16 -26.18
C LEU A 1031 56.22 -30.27 -25.41
N GLY A 1032 56.05 -31.52 -25.83
CA GLY A 1032 56.73 -32.70 -25.23
C GLY A 1032 55.80 -33.60 -24.40
N SER A 1033 56.39 -34.48 -23.57
CA SER A 1033 55.64 -35.38 -22.68
C SER A 1033 54.93 -34.57 -21.59
N LEU A 1034 53.60 -34.64 -21.55
CA LEU A 1034 52.76 -33.89 -20.64
C LEU A 1034 52.43 -34.74 -19.41
N SER A 1035 52.71 -34.21 -18.21
CA SER A 1035 52.23 -34.84 -16.97
C SER A 1035 50.82 -34.32 -16.69
N ILE A 1036 49.83 -35.16 -16.94
CA ILE A 1036 48.40 -34.85 -16.77
C ILE A 1036 47.88 -35.59 -15.54
N THR A 1037 47.28 -34.85 -14.62
CA THR A 1037 46.52 -35.40 -13.48
C THR A 1037 45.08 -34.90 -13.54
N PHE A 1038 44.18 -35.49 -12.76
CA PHE A 1038 42.78 -35.04 -12.67
C PHE A 1038 42.30 -35.09 -11.23
N ASP A 1039 41.35 -34.21 -10.90
CA ASP A 1039 40.68 -34.22 -9.60
C ASP A 1039 39.60 -35.30 -9.56
N GLU A 1040 39.29 -35.80 -8.37
CA GLU A 1040 38.22 -36.79 -8.21
C GLU A 1040 36.87 -36.18 -8.65
N PRO A 1041 36.15 -36.80 -9.60
CA PRO A 1041 34.93 -36.22 -10.15
C PRO A 1041 33.82 -36.19 -9.08
N HIS A 1042 33.12 -35.06 -8.98
CA HIS A 1042 32.09 -34.82 -7.96
C HIS A 1042 30.68 -35.25 -8.40
N GLY A 1043 30.57 -36.22 -9.30
CA GLY A 1043 29.29 -36.76 -9.77
C GLY A 1043 28.54 -35.89 -10.78
N ASP A 1044 29.18 -34.87 -11.36
CA ASP A 1044 28.67 -34.10 -12.48
C ASP A 1044 29.43 -34.42 -13.78
N GLU A 1045 28.88 -34.09 -14.95
CA GLU A 1045 29.49 -34.34 -16.29
C GLU A 1045 30.79 -33.53 -16.54
N TRP A 1046 31.40 -32.99 -15.48
CA TRP A 1046 32.60 -32.16 -15.50
C TRP A 1046 33.79 -32.90 -14.90
N VAL A 1047 34.95 -32.79 -15.55
CA VAL A 1047 36.21 -33.34 -15.04
C VAL A 1047 37.30 -32.27 -15.14
N LEU A 1048 37.96 -31.98 -14.03
CA LEU A 1048 39.03 -31.00 -13.95
C LEU A 1048 40.39 -31.69 -14.04
N PHE A 1049 41.10 -31.45 -15.15
CA PHE A 1049 42.47 -31.92 -15.35
C PHE A 1049 43.48 -30.83 -14.99
N HIS A 1050 44.73 -31.24 -14.72
CA HIS A 1050 45.85 -30.35 -14.45
C HIS A 1050 47.07 -30.74 -15.28
N CYS A 1051 47.75 -29.75 -15.84
CA CYS A 1051 49.05 -29.95 -16.49
C CYS A 1051 49.97 -28.75 -16.20
N GLY A 1052 50.96 -28.98 -15.33
CA GLY A 1052 51.87 -27.93 -14.87
C GLY A 1052 51.13 -26.80 -14.14
N LYS A 1053 51.06 -25.62 -14.76
CA LYS A 1053 50.34 -24.44 -14.22
C LYS A 1053 48.91 -24.28 -14.76
N PHE A 1054 48.51 -25.13 -15.70
CA PHE A 1054 47.21 -25.05 -16.35
C PHE A 1054 46.21 -25.93 -15.64
N ALA A 1055 45.05 -25.36 -15.35
CA ALA A 1055 43.82 -26.10 -15.05
C ALA A 1055 43.05 -26.28 -16.35
N ILE A 1056 42.56 -27.48 -16.62
CA ILE A 1056 41.86 -27.84 -17.85
C ILE A 1056 40.50 -28.45 -17.49
N PRO A 1057 39.50 -27.63 -17.16
CA PRO A 1057 38.11 -28.08 -17.03
C PRO A 1057 37.63 -28.68 -18.36
N THR A 1058 36.98 -29.84 -18.27
CA THR A 1058 36.36 -30.52 -19.41
C THR A 1058 34.90 -30.84 -19.12
N VAL A 1059 34.05 -30.77 -20.15
CA VAL A 1059 32.63 -31.14 -20.07
C VAL A 1059 32.22 -31.93 -21.31
N PHE A 1060 31.31 -32.86 -21.14
CA PHE A 1060 30.70 -33.64 -22.21
C PHE A 1060 29.24 -33.23 -22.36
N PHE A 1061 28.81 -32.93 -23.58
CA PHE A 1061 27.41 -32.71 -23.93
C PHE A 1061 26.95 -33.85 -24.83
N ALA A 1062 25.96 -34.62 -24.37
CA ALA A 1062 25.37 -35.70 -25.17
C ALA A 1062 24.59 -35.15 -26.38
N SER A 1063 24.62 -35.87 -27.50
CA SER A 1063 23.80 -35.52 -28.67
C SER A 1063 22.37 -36.07 -28.53
N SER A 1064 21.36 -35.24 -28.81
CA SER A 1064 19.95 -35.64 -28.80
C SER A 1064 19.50 -36.42 -30.04
N SER A 1065 20.35 -36.53 -31.07
CA SER A 1065 20.03 -37.24 -32.32
C SER A 1065 20.52 -38.69 -32.30
N SER A 1066 19.71 -39.61 -31.74
CA SER A 1066 19.91 -41.04 -31.97
C SER A 1066 19.35 -41.43 -33.35
N SER A 1067 20.16 -41.31 -34.41
CA SER A 1067 19.88 -42.00 -35.68
C SER A 1067 20.80 -43.20 -35.83
N ALA A 1068 20.26 -44.29 -36.38
CA ALA A 1068 20.86 -45.62 -36.43
C ALA A 1068 22.11 -45.76 -37.34
N ASP A 1069 22.61 -44.66 -37.91
CA ASP A 1069 23.72 -44.64 -38.87
C ASP A 1069 24.89 -43.79 -38.32
N GLY A 1070 25.64 -44.33 -37.34
CA GLY A 1070 27.05 -43.95 -37.08
C GLY A 1070 27.38 -42.47 -36.81
N ALA A 1071 26.45 -41.64 -36.37
CA ALA A 1071 26.70 -40.23 -35.99
C ALA A 1071 27.05 -40.13 -34.48
N GLY A 1072 27.92 -39.17 -34.13
CA GLY A 1072 28.61 -39.08 -32.83
C GLY A 1072 27.73 -39.06 -31.57
N ILE A 1073 28.27 -39.58 -30.47
CA ILE A 1073 27.60 -39.77 -29.18
C ILE A 1073 27.37 -38.43 -28.44
N GLY A 1074 28.12 -37.39 -28.81
CA GLY A 1074 28.09 -36.05 -28.21
C GLY A 1074 29.38 -35.29 -28.49
N ASN A 1075 29.60 -34.16 -27.84
CA ASN A 1075 30.80 -33.33 -27.98
C ASN A 1075 31.51 -33.15 -26.63
N VAL A 1076 32.84 -33.21 -26.65
CA VAL A 1076 33.68 -32.92 -25.50
C VAL A 1076 34.36 -31.56 -25.69
N PHE A 1077 34.35 -30.75 -24.64
CA PHE A 1077 34.99 -29.44 -24.60
C PHE A 1077 36.11 -29.45 -23.56
N ALA A 1078 37.27 -28.89 -23.90
CA ALA A 1078 38.38 -28.67 -22.96
C ALA A 1078 38.93 -27.26 -23.10
N ILE A 1079 39.16 -26.58 -21.97
CA ILE A 1079 39.72 -25.23 -21.96
C ILE A 1079 40.86 -25.17 -20.95
N ALA A 1080 42.10 -25.04 -21.43
CA ALA A 1080 43.29 -24.90 -20.61
C ALA A 1080 43.50 -23.43 -20.22
N VAL A 1081 43.38 -23.13 -18.91
CA VAL A 1081 43.55 -21.81 -18.31
C VAL A 1081 44.73 -21.76 -17.35
N ASP A 1082 45.51 -20.68 -17.37
CA ASP A 1082 46.62 -20.44 -16.43
C ASP A 1082 46.10 -19.95 -15.07
N ARG A 1083 46.26 -20.76 -14.01
CA ARG A 1083 45.77 -20.46 -12.65
C ARG A 1083 46.39 -19.22 -11.98
N ARG A 1084 47.50 -18.67 -12.52
CA ARG A 1084 48.26 -17.58 -11.89
C ARG A 1084 48.03 -16.20 -12.50
N ALA A 1085 47.11 -16.05 -13.44
CA ALA A 1085 46.76 -14.74 -13.98
C ALA A 1085 45.99 -13.93 -12.92
N PRO A 1086 46.38 -12.68 -12.60
CA PRO A 1086 45.67 -11.88 -11.61
C PRO A 1086 44.22 -11.65 -12.03
N VAL A 1087 43.30 -11.93 -11.11
CA VAL A 1087 41.86 -11.64 -11.24
C VAL A 1087 41.68 -10.12 -11.19
N THR A 1088 41.91 -9.43 -12.31
CA THR A 1088 41.42 -8.06 -12.49
C THR A 1088 40.26 -8.15 -13.45
N ALA A 1089 39.06 -7.88 -12.92
CA ALA A 1089 37.81 -7.94 -13.67
C ALA A 1089 37.93 -7.14 -14.98
N VAL A 1090 37.37 -7.70 -16.06
CA VAL A 1090 37.02 -6.92 -17.25
C VAL A 1090 35.67 -6.27 -16.95
N THR A 1091 35.63 -5.33 -16.01
CA THR A 1091 34.58 -4.31 -16.05
C THR A 1091 35.06 -3.28 -17.05
N GLY A 1092 34.28 -3.05 -18.09
CA GLY A 1092 34.45 -1.85 -18.90
C GLY A 1092 34.04 -0.65 -18.06
N SER A 1093 34.87 -0.23 -17.10
CA SER A 1093 34.76 1.10 -16.53
C SER A 1093 35.33 2.06 -17.55
N SER A 1094 34.45 2.69 -18.33
CA SER A 1094 34.75 4.04 -18.81
C SER A 1094 35.00 4.92 -17.60
N ASP A 1095 35.96 5.83 -17.75
CA ASP A 1095 36.43 6.78 -16.75
C ASP A 1095 35.29 7.35 -15.89
N ARG A 1096 35.22 6.93 -14.62
CA ARG A 1096 34.58 7.69 -13.54
C ARG A 1096 35.69 8.19 -12.60
N GLU A 1097 36.41 9.21 -13.06
CA GLU A 1097 37.09 10.10 -12.10
C GLU A 1097 36.01 10.94 -11.40
N GLY A 1098 35.88 10.76 -10.08
CA GLY A 1098 35.17 11.69 -9.21
C GLY A 1098 33.97 11.11 -8.46
N ALA A 1099 34.20 10.22 -7.50
CA ALA A 1099 33.40 10.12 -6.27
C ALA A 1099 34.21 9.37 -5.21
N ASP A 1100 34.71 10.12 -4.24
CA ASP A 1100 35.48 9.65 -3.10
C ASP A 1100 34.53 8.87 -2.16
N TRP A 1101 34.57 7.54 -2.24
CA TRP A 1101 34.02 6.65 -1.21
C TRP A 1101 35.16 5.79 -0.69
N SER A 1102 35.66 6.15 0.49
CA SER A 1102 36.77 5.48 1.16
C SER A 1102 36.47 4.00 1.40
N SER A 1103 37.26 3.13 0.78
CA SER A 1103 37.21 1.67 0.87
C SER A 1103 37.82 1.11 2.17
N ALA A 1104 37.46 1.65 3.32
CA ALA A 1104 37.81 1.08 4.62
C ALA A 1104 36.51 0.92 5.41
N ASP A 1105 36.08 -0.33 5.62
CA ASP A 1105 35.11 -0.81 6.62
C ASP A 1105 34.18 -1.97 6.14
N VAL A 1106 34.63 -2.87 5.25
CA VAL A 1106 33.84 -4.08 4.88
C VAL A 1106 34.69 -5.36 4.85
N THR A 1107 35.69 -5.51 5.72
CA THR A 1107 36.48 -6.76 5.75
C THR A 1107 36.90 -7.23 7.15
N GLU A 1108 36.10 -6.92 8.17
CA GLU A 1108 36.42 -7.37 9.53
C GLU A 1108 35.18 -7.72 10.39
N ILE A 1109 34.20 -8.45 9.83
CA ILE A 1109 33.17 -9.12 10.64
C ILE A 1109 32.78 -10.43 9.95
N TYR A 1110 33.60 -11.49 10.04
CA TYR A 1110 33.19 -12.90 9.95
C TYR A 1110 34.37 -13.80 10.35
N GLU A 1111 34.84 -13.66 11.59
CA GLU A 1111 35.68 -14.68 12.24
C GLU A 1111 35.65 -14.47 13.76
N LYS A 1112 34.62 -15.03 14.40
CA LYS A 1112 34.61 -15.55 15.78
C LYS A 1112 33.17 -15.79 16.25
N SER A 1113 32.67 -16.98 15.97
CA SER A 1113 31.61 -17.61 16.76
C SER A 1113 32.06 -19.02 17.12
N ASP A 1114 32.79 -19.13 18.21
CA ASP A 1114 32.87 -20.35 19.02
C ASP A 1114 33.41 -19.93 20.40
N GLU A 1115 32.48 -19.80 21.35
CA GLU A 1115 32.59 -20.26 22.76
C GLU A 1115 31.62 -19.50 23.68
N GLN A 1116 30.70 -20.28 24.27
CA GLN A 1116 30.19 -20.17 25.64
C GLN A 1116 29.08 -19.16 26.03
N THR A 1117 27.87 -19.74 26.11
CA THR A 1117 26.99 -19.87 27.31
C THR A 1117 26.12 -18.70 27.80
N VAL A 1118 24.83 -19.05 27.97
CA VAL A 1118 23.68 -18.47 28.70
C VAL A 1118 22.86 -17.41 27.97
#